data_AF-A0A8C4YYT4-F1
#
_entry.id   AF-A0A8C4YYT4-F1
#
_cell.length_a   1.000
_cell.length_b   1.000
_cell.length_c   1.000
_cell.angle_alpha   90.00
_cell.angle_beta   90.00
_cell.angle_gamma   90.00
#
_symmetry.space_group_name_H-M   'P 1'
#
loop_
_entity.id
_entity.type
_entity.pdbx_description
1 polymer ?
#
loop_
_entity_poly.entity_id
_entity_poly.type
_entity_poly.pdbx_seq_one_letter_code
_entity_poly.pdbx_strand_id
1 'polypeptide(L)'
;MFCERVCFVCECVCVWGFSHSLSHSAAAASTPWLCCRQTLCAGIHNERKQTQMLKYVPRNPHPNSHRAVPLPLGDVARIEELEEELEAERAMRAKVEKQRAELTRELDDLTDRLEEAGGATASQVEVNKKREAELQRLRRDLEETTIQSEALAAALRKRHGDSMAELSEQCETLQRTRAKLEKEKQNLRLEVEDLASALDTLQKAKASTDIQLKKLEEQLSDACSRGDDLQRALTEVNVARNRLTVDNADLSRQLEEVEGRACQLTRSKSLVHTQHEELRKSLDEEVKCKQTLGGSLNAARQECELLKEQLEEEQEGKLELQRLVSKLNTETTHWRGRLEADALQHADELEETKKKLLSRLQEAEEASEATQAKCSSLEKTKQRLQGEVEELCMSLEKANGCGQALDKKQRVLEKQLTDWRQKREELVAEVETCQKESRLHAAELFKLKSAHEEALEHLEALRRENKAHQEEIGDLTDQLSDGGKSVHELQKAKKKMEMEKEELQGSLEESEAALEVEETKVLRLQLELSQVRGELERKLQEKEEEAEAARKSNQRAVESLQASLDVEVKGRGEGLKLKKKLEADLNDLEVQVDLLTKTNAELSKNGKKMQQQIKELQAQMEEEVRSGEERREEQAVGDRRYLQVAGENQEMRAVLETTERARKTLEAELQEVTEKCCLLNSQLQSSVSMRRKLELDLQALLQEHEEVQTELRGATERAKKAGGEWVRVAEELRLEQEAAVQQQRLKKALEAQAKELGVRLDEAEQMGLKGGKKIIQKLEGTVKELELELDAEQKRHGETVKSLRKNERRLKELVFQSEEDQKNQQRMQELVERLQNKMKAYKRQVEDAEEQANMNLAKYRKTVHELDDAEERADIAETALTKIRTKRRDSFSKGYSSGYSTPYPGLVRSPSSAGSEGRCEKLNDDDAESVNSLIPAYLNSLKKLMID
;
A
#
# COMPACT_ATOMS: atom_id res chain seq x y z
N MET A 1 -37.16 4.45 -5.73
CA MET A 1 -36.01 5.39 -5.80
C MET A 1 -36.34 6.49 -6.81
N PHE A 2 -35.50 7.53 -6.90
CA PHE A 2 -35.48 8.63 -7.88
C PHE A 2 -35.84 8.20 -9.33
N CYS A 3 -36.38 9.04 -10.23
CA CYS A 3 -36.78 10.47 -10.24
C CYS A 3 -37.99 10.63 -11.23
N GLU A 4 -38.62 11.77 -11.58
CA GLU A 4 -38.17 13.14 -11.87
C GLU A 4 -39.39 14.11 -12.04
N ARG A 5 -39.19 15.44 -11.80
CA ARG A 5 -39.92 16.59 -12.44
C ARG A 5 -41.47 16.77 -12.20
N VAL A 6 -42.13 17.94 -12.32
CA VAL A 6 -41.74 19.33 -12.71
C VAL A 6 -42.70 20.42 -12.12
N CYS A 7 -42.18 21.65 -11.90
CA CYS A 7 -42.79 23.01 -11.83
C CYS A 7 -44.14 23.40 -11.13
N PHE A 8 -44.07 24.59 -10.48
CA PHE A 8 -45.01 25.74 -10.50
C PHE A 8 -46.24 25.87 -9.54
N VAL A 9 -46.10 26.85 -8.62
CA VAL A 9 -47.01 28.02 -8.33
C VAL A 9 -48.43 27.83 -7.71
N CYS A 10 -48.70 28.64 -6.66
CA CYS A 10 -49.99 28.95 -6.01
C CYS A 10 -50.66 27.79 -5.20
N GLU A 11 -51.57 28.01 -4.24
CA GLU A 11 -52.25 29.22 -3.73
C GLU A 11 -52.70 29.10 -2.23
N CYS A 12 -53.34 30.14 -1.68
CA CYS A 12 -54.35 30.20 -0.57
C CYS A 12 -54.25 29.26 0.68
N VAL A 13 -54.15 29.75 1.92
CA VAL A 13 -55.16 30.47 2.78
C VAL A 13 -56.24 29.59 3.44
N CYS A 14 -56.20 29.49 4.79
CA CYS A 14 -57.24 29.18 5.81
C CYS A 14 -56.48 28.77 7.10
N VAL A 15 -56.50 29.40 8.30
CA VAL A 15 -57.46 30.19 9.12
C VAL A 15 -58.41 29.31 9.98
N TRP A 16 -58.63 29.73 11.24
CA TRP A 16 -59.38 29.10 12.38
C TRP A 16 -58.62 28.01 13.19
N GLY A 17 -58.67 27.99 14.54
CA GLY A 17 -59.17 29.00 15.50
C GLY A 17 -59.41 28.48 16.94
N PHE A 18 -59.76 29.39 17.87
CA PHE A 18 -60.35 29.18 19.23
C PHE A 18 -59.42 28.59 20.35
N SER A 19 -59.51 28.97 21.65
CA SER A 19 -60.24 30.07 22.34
C SER A 19 -59.76 30.30 23.81
N HIS A 20 -60.40 31.27 24.51
CA HIS A 20 -60.41 31.58 25.97
C HIS A 20 -59.20 32.35 26.59
N SER A 21 -59.36 33.25 27.59
CA SER A 21 -60.49 34.16 27.95
C SER A 21 -60.11 35.18 29.07
N LEU A 22 -60.64 36.43 28.99
CA LEU A 22 -60.90 37.41 30.10
C LEU A 22 -59.70 38.00 30.91
N SER A 23 -59.68 39.27 31.42
CA SER A 23 -60.55 40.46 31.24
C SER A 23 -59.93 41.77 31.82
N HIS A 24 -60.48 42.95 31.45
CA HIS A 24 -60.32 44.31 32.06
C HIS A 24 -58.92 45.02 31.94
N SER A 25 -58.78 46.36 31.89
CA SER A 25 -59.77 47.47 31.89
C SER A 25 -59.28 48.79 31.23
N ALA A 26 -60.24 49.62 30.79
CA ALA A 26 -60.30 51.10 30.75
C ALA A 26 -59.18 52.01 30.11
N ALA A 27 -59.51 52.52 28.91
CA ALA A 27 -59.77 53.95 28.58
C ALA A 27 -58.66 55.04 28.41
N ALA A 28 -58.97 55.95 27.46
CA ALA A 28 -58.80 57.43 27.48
C ALA A 28 -57.82 58.13 26.49
N ALA A 29 -58.43 58.73 25.46
CA ALA A 29 -58.15 60.06 24.86
C ALA A 29 -56.89 60.32 24.00
N SER A 30 -57.07 61.17 22.98
CA SER A 30 -56.05 61.61 22.02
C SER A 30 -56.31 63.05 21.55
N THR A 31 -55.26 63.87 21.36
CA THR A 31 -55.13 65.00 20.40
C THR A 31 -53.88 65.84 20.67
N PRO A 32 -53.11 66.19 19.63
CA PRO A 32 -52.34 67.44 19.63
C PRO A 32 -52.21 68.09 18.22
N TRP A 33 -52.60 69.36 18.03
CA TRP A 33 -52.31 70.11 16.78
C TRP A 33 -51.95 71.58 16.98
N LEU A 34 -51.21 72.10 15.99
CA LEU A 34 -50.39 73.31 15.96
C LEU A 34 -51.15 74.66 16.00
N CYS A 35 -50.44 75.73 16.39
CA CYS A 35 -50.33 76.94 15.54
C CYS A 35 -49.02 77.72 15.82
N CYS A 36 -48.60 78.64 14.92
CA CYS A 36 -47.28 79.29 14.97
C CYS A 36 -47.21 80.64 14.23
N ARG A 37 -46.56 81.67 14.83
CA ARG A 37 -46.07 82.95 14.21
C ARG A 37 -47.17 83.90 13.63
N GLN A 38 -46.95 85.19 13.33
CA GLN A 38 -45.77 86.10 13.37
C GLN A 38 -46.17 87.61 13.53
N THR A 39 -45.26 88.45 14.07
CA THR A 39 -44.97 89.92 13.86
C THR A 39 -45.93 90.84 13.06
N LEU A 40 -46.14 92.16 13.34
CA LEU A 40 -45.12 93.27 13.35
C LEU A 40 -45.65 94.63 13.94
N CYS A 41 -44.92 95.76 13.79
CA CYS A 41 -44.88 96.97 14.67
C CYS A 41 -45.64 98.27 14.23
N ALA A 42 -45.58 99.31 15.11
CA ALA A 42 -46.01 100.75 14.98
C ALA A 42 -47.54 101.02 14.98
N GLY A 43 -48.12 102.18 15.35
CA GLY A 43 -47.71 103.51 15.89
C GLY A 43 -48.97 104.43 16.01
N ILE A 44 -49.03 105.69 16.49
CA ILE A 44 -48.17 106.67 17.21
C ILE A 44 -49.08 107.84 17.73
N HIS A 45 -48.66 108.62 18.76
CA HIS A 45 -49.33 109.82 19.38
C HIS A 45 -50.64 109.56 20.19
N ASN A 46 -50.79 110.00 21.46
CA ASN A 46 -51.00 111.37 22.06
C ASN A 46 -52.50 111.77 22.00
N GLU A 47 -53.25 112.09 23.08
CA GLU A 47 -52.95 112.88 24.29
C GLU A 47 -53.53 112.37 25.65
N ARG A 48 -53.05 112.99 26.76
CA ARG A 48 -53.75 113.51 27.98
C ARG A 48 -55.18 112.99 28.36
N LYS A 49 -55.57 112.88 29.65
CA LYS A 49 -54.91 113.09 30.96
C LYS A 49 -55.66 112.35 32.09
N GLN A 50 -55.07 112.37 33.29
CA GLN A 50 -55.42 111.64 34.52
C GLN A 50 -56.73 112.04 35.26
N THR A 51 -57.41 111.00 35.77
CA THR A 51 -57.96 110.80 37.13
C THR A 51 -59.18 111.58 37.68
N GLN A 52 -60.00 110.80 38.42
CA GLN A 52 -61.07 111.11 39.39
C GLN A 52 -60.58 111.90 40.63
N MET A 53 -61.37 112.50 41.55
CA MET A 53 -62.80 112.88 41.65
C MET A 53 -63.02 113.80 42.90
N LEU A 54 -63.93 114.80 42.82
CA LEU A 54 -64.68 115.43 43.96
C LEU A 54 -63.85 116.26 45.03
N LYS A 55 -64.31 117.33 45.72
CA LYS A 55 -65.63 118.01 45.93
C LYS A 55 -65.48 119.39 46.70
N TYR A 56 -66.46 120.32 46.58
CA TYR A 56 -66.83 121.50 47.44
C TYR A 56 -65.82 122.69 47.64
N VAL A 57 -66.05 123.97 47.25
CA VAL A 57 -67.13 125.00 47.55
C VAL A 57 -67.06 125.54 49.01
N PRO A 58 -67.11 126.87 49.36
CA PRO A 58 -67.59 128.08 48.60
C PRO A 58 -66.81 129.46 48.75
N ARG A 59 -67.36 130.53 48.09
CA ARG A 59 -67.43 132.00 48.43
C ARG A 59 -66.41 133.07 47.91
N ASN A 60 -66.89 133.86 46.91
CA ASN A 60 -66.88 135.34 46.70
C ASN A 60 -65.94 136.29 47.51
N PRO A 61 -65.39 137.38 46.89
CA PRO A 61 -66.21 138.59 46.60
C PRO A 61 -65.92 139.42 45.30
N HIS A 62 -66.79 140.44 45.08
CA HIS A 62 -66.74 141.58 44.11
C HIS A 62 -65.92 142.78 44.67
N PRO A 63 -65.83 144.03 44.09
CA PRO A 63 -66.53 144.71 42.96
C PRO A 63 -65.54 145.42 41.96
N ASN A 64 -65.74 146.51 41.18
CA ASN A 64 -66.85 147.46 40.86
C ASN A 64 -66.58 148.22 39.52
N SER A 65 -67.59 148.84 38.86
CA SER A 65 -67.40 150.01 37.95
C SER A 65 -68.70 150.82 37.65
N HIS A 66 -68.58 152.17 37.57
CA HIS A 66 -69.59 153.26 37.43
C HIS A 66 -70.71 153.14 36.35
N ARG A 67 -71.83 153.92 36.31
CA ARG A 67 -72.12 155.40 36.48
C ARG A 67 -73.63 155.67 36.79
N ALA A 68 -74.20 156.89 36.96
CA ALA A 68 -73.85 158.19 37.62
C ALA A 68 -74.91 159.32 37.29
N VAL A 69 -74.95 160.45 38.05
CA VAL A 69 -75.53 161.82 37.68
C VAL A 69 -77.08 161.99 37.69
N PRO A 70 -77.74 163.18 37.95
CA PRO A 70 -77.32 164.55 38.39
C PRO A 70 -78.06 165.23 39.62
N LEU A 71 -77.41 166.25 40.24
CA LEU A 71 -77.84 167.62 40.71
C LEU A 71 -79.22 167.92 41.41
N PRO A 72 -79.42 169.06 42.15
CA PRO A 72 -78.52 170.13 42.69
C PRO A 72 -78.74 170.33 44.25
N LEU A 73 -78.65 171.46 45.01
CA LEU A 73 -78.14 172.87 44.96
C LEU A 73 -78.02 173.42 46.43
N GLY A 74 -77.17 174.44 46.70
CA GLY A 74 -77.18 175.34 47.90
C GLY A 74 -76.63 174.73 49.22
N ASP A 75 -75.91 175.43 50.11
CA ASP A 75 -75.41 176.82 50.15
C ASP A 75 -73.97 176.88 50.77
N VAL A 76 -73.32 178.06 50.72
CA VAL A 76 -71.86 178.21 50.96
C VAL A 76 -71.50 178.48 52.42
N ALA A 77 -70.93 177.48 53.10
CA ALA A 77 -70.18 177.65 54.36
C ALA A 77 -69.15 176.53 54.65
N ARG A 78 -68.98 175.54 53.75
CA ARG A 78 -68.39 174.22 54.08
C ARG A 78 -67.25 173.78 53.13
N ILE A 79 -66.50 174.75 52.60
CA ILE A 79 -65.48 174.47 51.57
C ILE A 79 -64.10 174.22 52.20
N GLU A 80 -63.72 174.96 53.23
CA GLU A 80 -62.39 174.86 53.85
C GLU A 80 -62.20 173.53 54.62
N GLU A 81 -63.22 173.02 55.31
CA GLU A 81 -63.17 171.72 56.01
C GLU A 81 -62.94 170.51 55.07
N LEU A 82 -63.33 170.62 53.79
CA LEU A 82 -63.25 169.52 52.82
C LEU A 82 -61.90 169.39 52.13
N GLU A 83 -61.01 170.39 52.25
CA GLU A 83 -59.67 170.32 51.66
C GLU A 83 -58.69 169.53 52.56
N GLU A 84 -58.80 169.62 53.89
CA GLU A 84 -57.98 168.82 54.82
C GLU A 84 -58.31 167.31 54.76
N GLU A 85 -59.60 166.93 54.63
CA GLU A 85 -60.00 165.52 54.51
C GLU A 85 -59.41 164.84 53.27
N LEU A 86 -59.24 165.59 52.16
CA LEU A 86 -58.73 165.06 50.89
C LEU A 86 -57.23 164.71 50.95
N GLU A 87 -56.44 165.43 51.75
CA GLU A 87 -55.01 165.16 51.92
C GLU A 87 -54.78 163.89 52.76
N ALA A 88 -55.59 163.69 53.80
CA ALA A 88 -55.57 162.49 54.62
C ALA A 88 -55.90 161.21 53.81
N GLU A 89 -56.85 161.27 52.87
CA GLU A 89 -57.21 160.12 52.04
C GLU A 89 -56.05 159.68 51.12
N ARG A 90 -55.33 160.65 50.53
CA ARG A 90 -54.16 160.39 49.66
C ARG A 90 -53.06 159.64 50.39
N ALA A 91 -52.75 160.02 51.63
CA ALA A 91 -51.72 159.38 52.44
C ALA A 91 -52.06 157.91 52.79
N MET A 92 -53.33 157.58 52.94
CA MET A 92 -53.79 156.21 53.22
C MET A 92 -53.74 155.33 51.97
N ARG A 93 -54.14 155.83 50.79
CA ARG A 93 -54.06 155.07 49.52
C ARG A 93 -52.63 154.64 49.20
N ALA A 94 -51.64 155.52 49.37
CA ALA A 94 -50.23 155.22 49.12
C ALA A 94 -49.68 154.04 49.95
N LYS A 95 -50.15 153.87 51.20
CA LYS A 95 -49.78 152.72 52.04
C LYS A 95 -50.39 151.41 51.53
N VAL A 96 -51.66 151.45 51.12
CA VAL A 96 -52.37 150.28 50.59
C VAL A 96 -51.75 149.81 49.27
N GLU A 97 -51.36 150.73 48.38
CA GLU A 97 -50.67 150.38 47.13
C GLU A 97 -49.31 149.73 47.37
N LYS A 98 -48.53 150.20 48.37
CA LYS A 98 -47.25 149.56 48.72
C LYS A 98 -47.43 148.14 49.24
N GLN A 99 -48.37 147.92 50.17
CA GLN A 99 -48.68 146.58 50.68
C GLN A 99 -49.19 145.64 49.57
N ARG A 100 -49.97 146.17 48.61
CA ARG A 100 -50.44 145.40 47.45
C ARG A 100 -49.29 145.01 46.52
N ALA A 101 -48.30 145.88 46.30
CA ALA A 101 -47.11 145.57 45.52
C ALA A 101 -46.23 144.53 46.21
N GLU A 102 -46.08 144.61 47.54
CA GLU A 102 -45.34 143.63 48.35
C GLU A 102 -46.00 142.23 48.26
N LEU A 103 -47.31 142.13 48.50
CA LEU A 103 -48.08 140.89 48.38
C LEU A 103 -48.12 140.31 46.95
N THR A 104 -48.07 141.15 45.91
CA THR A 104 -47.99 140.67 44.53
C THR A 104 -46.64 139.97 44.30
N ARG A 105 -45.55 140.56 44.80
CA ARG A 105 -44.20 139.99 44.68
C ARG A 105 -44.05 138.67 45.43
N GLU A 106 -44.69 138.53 46.59
CA GLU A 106 -44.75 137.26 47.33
C GLU A 106 -45.52 136.17 46.57
N LEU A 107 -46.55 136.53 45.80
CA LEU A 107 -47.27 135.58 44.93
C LEU A 107 -46.44 135.17 43.71
N ASP A 108 -45.68 136.08 43.12
CA ASP A 108 -44.74 135.78 42.03
C ASP A 108 -43.64 134.82 42.53
N ASP A 109 -42.95 135.15 43.64
CA ASP A 109 -41.93 134.31 44.30
C ASP A 109 -42.45 132.90 44.68
N LEU A 110 -43.73 132.78 45.05
CA LEU A 110 -44.37 131.49 45.33
C LEU A 110 -44.76 130.72 44.07
N THR A 111 -45.03 131.41 42.95
CA THR A 111 -45.36 130.80 41.66
C THR A 111 -44.10 130.21 41.02
N ASP A 112 -42.99 130.95 41.00
CA ASP A 112 -41.70 130.46 40.48
C ASP A 112 -41.25 129.18 41.21
N ARG A 113 -41.36 129.16 42.55
CA ARG A 113 -41.04 127.96 43.36
C ARG A 113 -41.97 126.78 43.07
N LEU A 114 -43.22 127.03 42.68
CA LEU A 114 -44.16 125.98 42.29
C LEU A 114 -43.79 125.40 40.91
N GLU A 115 -43.33 126.23 39.97
CA GLU A 115 -42.85 125.80 38.66
C GLU A 115 -41.52 125.03 38.77
N GLU A 116 -40.57 125.49 39.59
CA GLU A 116 -39.33 124.74 39.90
C GLU A 116 -39.64 123.35 40.51
N ALA A 117 -40.53 123.29 41.50
CA ALA A 117 -40.96 122.02 42.10
C ALA A 117 -41.68 121.12 41.08
N GLY A 118 -42.47 121.71 40.17
CA GLY A 118 -43.09 121.00 39.04
C GLY A 118 -42.06 120.41 38.07
N GLY A 119 -41.04 121.20 37.71
CA GLY A 119 -39.93 120.77 36.83
C GLY A 119 -39.09 119.66 37.46
N ALA A 120 -38.75 119.77 38.74
CA ALA A 120 -38.05 118.72 39.49
C ALA A 120 -38.87 117.42 39.53
N THR A 121 -40.18 117.53 39.76
CA THR A 121 -41.10 116.37 39.76
C THR A 121 -41.19 115.72 38.37
N ALA A 122 -41.26 116.51 37.29
CA ALA A 122 -41.29 116.00 35.92
C ALA A 122 -39.99 115.26 35.56
N SER A 123 -38.83 115.81 35.93
CA SER A 123 -37.52 115.17 35.73
C SER A 123 -37.43 113.83 36.47
N GLN A 124 -37.88 113.77 37.73
CA GLN A 124 -37.91 112.53 38.51
C GLN A 124 -38.82 111.46 37.89
N VAL A 125 -39.95 111.86 37.27
CA VAL A 125 -40.83 110.94 36.53
C VAL A 125 -40.17 110.40 35.26
N GLU A 126 -39.39 111.20 34.55
CA GLU A 126 -38.59 110.71 33.40
C GLU A 126 -37.49 109.72 33.83
N VAL A 127 -36.77 110.02 34.91
CA VAL A 127 -35.74 109.12 35.46
C VAL A 127 -36.35 107.78 35.88
N ASN A 128 -37.53 107.81 36.52
CA ASN A 128 -38.24 106.59 36.88
C ASN A 128 -38.71 105.80 35.65
N LYS A 129 -39.25 106.45 34.61
CA LYS A 129 -39.60 105.77 33.34
C LYS A 129 -38.39 105.12 32.65
N LYS A 130 -37.22 105.77 32.67
CA LYS A 130 -35.97 105.21 32.13
C LYS A 130 -35.56 103.97 32.92
N ARG A 131 -35.58 104.02 34.26
CA ARG A 131 -35.35 102.86 35.15
C ARG A 131 -36.35 101.73 34.93
N GLU A 132 -37.62 102.03 34.75
CA GLU A 132 -38.65 101.02 34.44
C GLU A 132 -38.41 100.34 33.08
N ALA A 133 -38.03 101.11 32.06
CA ALA A 133 -37.69 100.57 30.75
C ALA A 133 -36.40 99.72 30.79
N GLU A 134 -35.38 100.16 31.52
CA GLU A 134 -34.13 99.41 31.76
C GLU A 134 -34.40 98.12 32.54
N LEU A 135 -35.20 98.16 33.61
CA LEU A 135 -35.63 96.97 34.36
C LEU A 135 -36.43 95.99 33.49
N GLN A 136 -37.31 96.48 32.60
CA GLN A 136 -37.99 95.62 31.63
C GLN A 136 -37.03 95.03 30.60
N ARG A 137 -36.00 95.76 30.16
CA ARG A 137 -35.00 95.21 29.23
C ARG A 137 -34.17 94.14 29.92
N LEU A 138 -33.60 94.45 31.09
CA LEU A 138 -32.82 93.51 31.89
C LEU A 138 -33.59 92.24 32.26
N ARG A 139 -34.92 92.30 32.45
CA ARG A 139 -35.76 91.09 32.60
C ARG A 139 -35.84 90.25 31.34
N ARG A 140 -36.01 90.85 30.16
CA ARG A 140 -35.99 90.11 28.88
C ARG A 140 -34.59 89.55 28.60
N ASP A 141 -33.54 90.34 28.82
CA ASP A 141 -32.14 89.92 28.69
C ASP A 141 -31.85 88.72 29.64
N LEU A 142 -32.42 88.71 30.86
CA LEU A 142 -32.34 87.59 31.82
C LEU A 142 -33.18 86.36 31.39
N GLU A 143 -34.42 86.56 30.92
CA GLU A 143 -35.30 85.50 30.44
C GLU A 143 -34.70 84.79 29.21
N GLU A 144 -34.18 85.55 28.24
CA GLU A 144 -33.51 85.02 27.06
C GLU A 144 -32.21 84.27 27.41
N THR A 145 -31.38 84.80 28.31
CA THR A 145 -30.17 84.09 28.76
C THR A 145 -30.49 82.84 29.60
N THR A 146 -31.58 82.86 30.38
CA THR A 146 -32.08 81.68 31.09
C THR A 146 -32.50 80.60 30.09
N ILE A 147 -33.37 80.94 29.12
CA ILE A 147 -33.83 80.00 28.07
C ILE A 147 -32.65 79.44 27.25
N GLN A 148 -31.66 80.27 26.91
CA GLN A 148 -30.43 79.81 26.24
C GLN A 148 -29.63 78.83 27.11
N SER A 149 -29.48 79.11 28.41
CA SER A 149 -28.77 78.22 29.34
C SER A 149 -29.51 76.88 29.54
N GLU A 150 -30.85 76.90 29.60
CA GLU A 150 -31.68 75.70 29.70
C GLU A 150 -31.63 74.87 28.41
N ALA A 151 -31.68 75.51 27.24
CA ALA A 151 -31.54 74.85 25.94
C ALA A 151 -30.15 74.20 25.77
N LEU A 152 -29.08 74.90 26.19
CA LEU A 152 -27.72 74.34 26.21
C LEU A 152 -27.61 73.17 27.19
N ALA A 153 -28.16 73.29 28.40
CA ALA A 153 -28.18 72.22 29.38
C ALA A 153 -29.00 71.01 28.91
N ALA A 154 -30.12 71.22 28.20
CA ALA A 154 -30.90 70.15 27.58
C ALA A 154 -30.13 69.46 26.44
N ALA A 155 -29.47 70.23 25.58
CA ALA A 155 -28.63 69.69 24.50
C ALA A 155 -27.43 68.90 25.03
N LEU A 156 -26.77 69.37 26.10
CA LEU A 156 -25.68 68.66 26.77
C LEU A 156 -26.17 67.37 27.46
N ARG A 157 -27.30 67.42 28.19
CA ARG A 157 -27.92 66.22 28.77
C ARG A 157 -28.30 65.20 27.69
N LYS A 158 -28.87 65.65 26.56
CA LYS A 158 -29.20 64.76 25.45
C LYS A 158 -27.94 64.14 24.85
N ARG A 159 -26.93 64.95 24.49
CA ARG A 159 -25.66 64.43 23.94
C ARG A 159 -24.97 63.46 24.89
N HIS A 160 -24.98 63.72 26.20
CA HIS A 160 -24.45 62.79 27.19
C HIS A 160 -25.27 61.50 27.25
N GLY A 161 -26.60 61.56 27.23
CA GLY A 161 -27.47 60.38 27.14
C GLY A 161 -27.25 59.56 25.87
N ASP A 162 -27.20 60.22 24.71
CA ASP A 162 -26.91 59.62 23.41
C ASP A 162 -25.54 58.90 23.44
N SER A 163 -24.48 59.54 23.97
CA SER A 163 -23.15 58.92 24.12
C SER A 163 -23.09 57.81 25.17
N MET A 164 -23.86 57.89 26.26
CA MET A 164 -23.94 56.82 27.27
C MET A 164 -24.70 55.60 26.74
N ALA A 165 -25.69 55.80 25.87
CA ALA A 165 -26.38 54.73 25.15
C ALA A 165 -25.43 54.05 24.16
N GLU A 166 -24.69 54.83 23.35
CA GLU A 166 -23.68 54.31 22.41
C GLU A 166 -22.59 53.49 23.13
N LEU A 167 -22.04 54.01 24.23
CA LEU A 167 -21.07 53.28 25.06
C LEU A 167 -21.67 52.02 25.70
N SER A 168 -22.96 52.01 26.03
CA SER A 168 -23.65 50.83 26.55
C SER A 168 -23.83 49.75 25.47
N GLU A 169 -24.20 50.14 24.24
CA GLU A 169 -24.29 49.21 23.11
C GLU A 169 -22.92 48.66 22.70
N GLN A 170 -21.86 49.49 22.76
CA GLN A 170 -20.47 49.04 22.62
C GLN A 170 -20.09 48.04 23.73
N CYS A 171 -20.51 48.25 24.98
CA CYS A 171 -20.29 47.29 26.07
C CYS A 171 -21.06 45.97 25.86
N GLU A 172 -22.32 46.00 25.41
CA GLU A 172 -23.10 44.79 25.11
C GLU A 172 -22.52 44.01 23.92
N THR A 173 -22.08 44.69 22.86
CA THR A 173 -21.47 44.04 21.69
C THR A 173 -20.10 43.45 22.03
N LEU A 174 -19.31 44.11 22.88
CA LEU A 174 -18.07 43.54 23.45
C LEU A 174 -18.36 42.34 24.38
N GLN A 175 -19.42 42.35 25.17
CA GLN A 175 -19.83 41.17 25.96
C GLN A 175 -20.28 40.01 25.07
N ARG A 176 -21.05 40.26 24.00
CA ARG A 176 -21.49 39.25 23.03
C ARG A 176 -20.31 38.63 22.26
N THR A 177 -19.34 39.43 21.83
CA THR A 177 -18.13 38.94 21.14
C THR A 177 -17.22 38.19 22.10
N ARG A 178 -17.01 38.69 23.34
CA ARG A 178 -16.30 37.95 24.39
C ARG A 178 -16.93 36.59 24.65
N ALA A 179 -18.25 36.49 24.79
CA ALA A 179 -18.94 35.22 25.04
C ALA A 179 -18.80 34.22 23.88
N LYS A 180 -18.72 34.70 22.62
CA LYS A 180 -18.37 33.86 21.47
C LYS A 180 -16.93 33.36 21.55
N LEU A 181 -15.97 34.26 21.75
CA LEU A 181 -14.54 33.92 21.87
C LEU A 181 -14.25 32.99 23.05
N GLU A 182 -14.96 33.12 24.17
CA GLU A 182 -14.86 32.20 25.31
C GLU A 182 -15.39 30.80 24.98
N LYS A 183 -16.42 30.69 24.13
CA LYS A 183 -16.94 29.41 23.62
C LYS A 183 -16.03 28.80 22.54
N GLU A 184 -15.55 29.60 21.59
CA GLU A 184 -14.59 29.16 20.56
C GLU A 184 -13.29 28.67 21.21
N LYS A 185 -12.81 29.35 22.26
CA LYS A 185 -11.70 28.90 23.11
C LYS A 185 -11.98 27.61 23.89
N GLN A 186 -13.25 27.31 24.23
CA GLN A 186 -13.62 26.01 24.83
C GLN A 186 -13.62 24.90 23.78
N ASN A 187 -14.18 25.15 22.58
CA ASN A 187 -14.13 24.19 21.48
C ASN A 187 -12.68 23.84 21.10
N LEU A 188 -11.83 24.86 20.86
CA LEU A 188 -10.41 24.66 20.52
C LEU A 188 -9.61 23.95 21.62
N ARG A 189 -10.06 23.98 22.89
CA ARG A 189 -9.46 23.18 23.97
C ARG A 189 -9.87 21.73 23.89
N LEU A 190 -11.16 21.45 23.67
CA LEU A 190 -11.64 20.09 23.46
C LEU A 190 -10.99 19.46 22.22
N GLU A 191 -10.85 20.21 21.12
CA GLU A 191 -10.14 19.76 19.91
C GLU A 191 -8.65 19.45 20.19
N VAL A 192 -7.98 20.23 21.05
CA VAL A 192 -6.59 19.94 21.48
C VAL A 192 -6.51 18.74 22.43
N GLU A 193 -7.49 18.55 23.32
CA GLU A 193 -7.59 17.41 24.22
C GLU A 193 -7.88 16.10 23.45
N ASP A 194 -8.80 16.15 22.48
CA ASP A 194 -9.09 15.05 21.54
C ASP A 194 -7.85 14.70 20.69
N LEU A 195 -7.18 15.69 20.09
CA LEU A 195 -5.95 15.49 19.31
C LEU A 195 -4.79 14.96 20.17
N ALA A 196 -4.68 15.35 21.44
CA ALA A 196 -3.71 14.78 22.37
C ALA A 196 -4.00 13.30 22.67
N SER A 197 -5.28 12.92 22.82
CA SER A 197 -5.68 11.51 22.98
C SER A 197 -5.43 10.67 21.71
N ALA A 198 -5.64 11.26 20.53
CA ALA A 198 -5.29 10.65 19.25
C ALA A 198 -3.77 10.46 19.10
N LEU A 199 -2.96 11.43 19.56
CA LEU A 199 -1.51 11.31 19.55
C LEU A 199 -0.99 10.23 20.51
N ASP A 200 -1.52 10.13 21.73
CA ASP A 200 -1.15 9.09 22.70
C ASP A 200 -1.55 7.68 22.22
N THR A 201 -2.75 7.53 21.64
CA THR A 201 -3.16 6.25 21.04
C THR A 201 -2.32 5.88 19.82
N LEU A 202 -1.92 6.84 18.98
CA LEU A 202 -0.96 6.62 17.89
C LEU A 202 0.45 6.28 18.39
N GLN A 203 0.93 6.88 19.50
CA GLN A 203 2.20 6.52 20.11
C GLN A 203 2.18 5.10 20.68
N LYS A 204 1.08 4.69 21.32
CA LYS A 204 0.87 3.33 21.82
C LYS A 204 0.79 2.31 20.67
N ALA A 205 0.11 2.65 19.58
CA ALA A 205 0.10 1.86 18.35
C ALA A 205 1.51 1.70 17.77
N LYS A 206 2.26 2.80 17.60
CA LYS A 206 3.65 2.78 17.13
C LYS A 206 4.57 1.95 18.02
N ALA A 207 4.49 2.10 19.34
CA ALA A 207 5.28 1.30 20.27
C ALA A 207 5.00 -0.21 20.09
N SER A 208 3.75 -0.58 19.82
CA SER A 208 3.39 -1.97 19.51
C SER A 208 3.96 -2.46 18.18
N THR A 209 4.01 -1.64 17.13
CA THR A 209 4.62 -2.01 15.84
C THR A 209 6.14 -2.06 15.91
N ASP A 210 6.78 -1.16 16.67
CA ASP A 210 8.23 -1.18 16.91
C ASP A 210 8.66 -2.44 17.68
N ILE A 211 7.82 -2.96 18.59
CA ILE A 211 8.02 -4.25 19.26
C ILE A 211 7.83 -5.44 18.29
N GLN A 212 6.83 -5.38 17.41
CA GLN A 212 6.61 -6.42 16.40
C GLN A 212 7.74 -6.47 15.37
N LEU A 213 8.25 -5.32 14.93
CA LEU A 213 9.40 -5.22 14.03
C LEU A 213 10.64 -5.89 14.64
N LYS A 214 11.00 -5.55 15.88
CA LYS A 214 12.13 -6.19 16.59
C LYS A 214 11.98 -7.71 16.69
N LYS A 215 10.77 -8.21 16.94
CA LYS A 215 10.50 -9.65 16.98
C LYS A 215 10.65 -10.31 15.60
N LEU A 216 10.33 -9.61 14.51
CA LEU A 216 10.56 -10.08 13.15
C LEU A 216 12.05 -10.01 12.77
N GLU A 217 12.79 -9.01 13.25
CA GLU A 217 14.25 -8.89 13.10
C GLU A 217 14.98 -10.03 13.85
N GLU A 218 14.57 -10.36 15.08
CA GLU A 218 15.07 -11.54 15.81
C GLU A 218 14.76 -12.84 15.04
N GLN A 219 13.52 -13.01 14.56
CA GLN A 219 13.14 -14.20 13.78
C GLN A 219 13.91 -14.33 12.45
N LEU A 220 14.25 -13.21 11.81
CA LEU A 220 15.08 -13.17 10.61
C LEU A 220 16.55 -13.50 10.95
N SER A 221 17.09 -12.95 12.04
CA SER A 221 18.43 -13.28 12.56
C SER A 221 18.54 -14.78 12.88
N ASP A 222 17.56 -15.34 13.56
CA ASP A 222 17.47 -16.78 13.85
C ASP A 222 17.31 -17.62 12.57
N ALA A 223 16.67 -17.11 11.53
CA ALA A 223 16.57 -17.80 10.24
C ALA A 223 17.91 -17.78 9.49
N CYS A 224 18.63 -16.66 9.51
CA CYS A 224 19.96 -16.52 8.92
C CYS A 224 20.99 -17.41 9.62
N SER A 225 21.03 -17.43 10.96
CA SER A 225 21.96 -18.28 11.72
C SER A 225 21.71 -19.78 11.48
N ARG A 226 20.44 -20.21 11.45
CA ARG A 226 20.07 -21.57 11.01
C ARG A 226 20.43 -21.84 9.55
N GLY A 227 20.38 -20.84 8.69
CA GLY A 227 20.88 -20.91 7.31
C GLY A 227 22.38 -21.19 7.26
N ASP A 228 23.18 -20.46 8.04
CA ASP A 228 24.64 -20.67 8.13
C ASP A 228 25.00 -22.01 8.79
N ASP A 229 24.21 -22.47 9.77
CA ASP A 229 24.37 -23.80 10.38
C ASP A 229 24.10 -24.91 9.36
N LEU A 230 23.01 -24.81 8.59
CA LEU A 230 22.68 -25.74 7.51
C LEU A 230 23.71 -25.69 6.38
N GLN A 231 24.23 -24.51 6.04
CA GLN A 231 25.30 -24.34 5.05
C GLN A 231 26.60 -25.00 5.51
N ARG A 232 26.97 -24.85 6.80
CA ARG A 232 28.12 -25.54 7.40
C ARG A 232 27.92 -27.07 7.39
N ALA A 233 26.77 -27.56 7.87
CA ALA A 233 26.43 -28.99 7.81
C ALA A 233 26.46 -29.54 6.37
N LEU A 234 25.98 -28.78 5.38
CA LEU A 234 26.05 -29.14 3.97
C LEU A 234 27.51 -29.22 3.48
N THR A 235 28.40 -28.32 3.90
CA THR A 235 29.83 -28.43 3.57
C THR A 235 30.50 -29.64 4.22
N GLU A 236 30.18 -29.95 5.49
CA GLU A 236 30.69 -31.14 6.19
C GLU A 236 30.21 -32.44 5.52
N VAL A 237 28.92 -32.52 5.15
CA VAL A 237 28.35 -33.66 4.40
C VAL A 237 28.99 -33.78 3.01
N ASN A 238 29.29 -32.68 2.32
CA ASN A 238 30.03 -32.72 1.05
C ASN A 238 31.47 -33.24 1.25
N VAL A 239 32.17 -32.83 2.32
CA VAL A 239 33.52 -33.36 2.65
C VAL A 239 33.46 -34.84 3.01
N ALA A 240 32.47 -35.27 3.80
CA ALA A 240 32.26 -36.67 4.15
C ALA A 240 31.93 -37.53 2.92
N ARG A 241 31.03 -37.07 2.04
CA ARG A 241 30.73 -37.72 0.75
C ARG A 241 31.98 -37.83 -0.11
N ASN A 242 32.78 -36.77 -0.20
CA ASN A 242 34.00 -36.78 -1.02
C ASN A 242 35.04 -37.77 -0.47
N ARG A 243 35.20 -37.89 0.86
CA ARG A 243 36.01 -38.95 1.49
C ARG A 243 35.49 -40.34 1.13
N LEU A 244 34.19 -40.61 1.39
CA LEU A 244 33.55 -41.88 1.06
C LEU A 244 33.65 -42.23 -0.44
N THR A 245 33.71 -41.23 -1.32
CA THR A 245 33.91 -41.43 -2.77
C THR A 245 35.34 -41.91 -3.08
N VAL A 246 36.35 -41.38 -2.38
CA VAL A 246 37.75 -41.86 -2.46
C VAL A 246 37.87 -43.25 -1.83
N ASP A 247 37.32 -43.46 -0.64
CA ASP A 247 37.34 -44.75 0.06
C ASP A 247 36.68 -45.86 -0.80
N ASN A 248 35.55 -45.56 -1.45
CA ASN A 248 34.86 -46.50 -2.33
C ASN A 248 35.63 -46.75 -3.65
N ALA A 249 36.39 -45.77 -4.14
CA ALA A 249 37.28 -45.97 -5.28
C ALA A 249 38.48 -46.87 -4.92
N ASP A 250 39.10 -46.69 -3.74
CA ASP A 250 40.18 -47.56 -3.27
C ASP A 250 39.69 -48.96 -2.88
N LEU A 251 38.46 -49.10 -2.37
CA LEU A 251 37.81 -50.40 -2.17
C LEU A 251 37.50 -51.09 -3.50
N SER A 252 37.04 -50.35 -4.52
CA SER A 252 36.85 -50.89 -5.87
C SER A 252 38.17 -51.37 -6.47
N ARG A 253 39.24 -50.58 -6.32
CA ARG A 253 40.60 -50.94 -6.75
C ARG A 253 41.15 -52.18 -6.02
N GLN A 254 40.86 -52.33 -4.71
CA GLN A 254 41.17 -53.54 -3.96
C GLN A 254 40.34 -54.75 -4.41
N LEU A 255 39.07 -54.54 -4.78
CA LEU A 255 38.22 -55.58 -5.37
C LEU A 255 38.81 -56.08 -6.69
N GLU A 256 39.17 -55.17 -7.60
CA GLU A 256 39.85 -55.49 -8.88
C GLU A 256 41.17 -56.25 -8.66
N GLU A 257 41.98 -55.87 -7.67
CA GLU A 257 43.19 -56.62 -7.29
C GLU A 257 42.86 -58.05 -6.80
N VAL A 258 41.80 -58.22 -6.01
CA VAL A 258 41.37 -59.53 -5.48
C VAL A 258 40.74 -60.39 -6.57
N GLU A 259 39.92 -59.82 -7.46
CA GLU A 259 39.37 -60.49 -8.64
C GLU A 259 40.47 -60.89 -9.62
N GLY A 260 41.47 -60.03 -9.84
CA GLY A 260 42.66 -60.37 -10.63
C GLY A 260 43.43 -61.56 -10.07
N ARG A 261 43.62 -61.61 -8.74
CA ARG A 261 44.22 -62.76 -8.02
C ARG A 261 43.32 -64.00 -8.11
N ALA A 262 42.00 -63.86 -8.01
CA ALA A 262 41.05 -64.96 -8.17
C ALA A 262 41.02 -65.51 -9.61
N CYS A 263 41.18 -64.66 -10.63
CA CYS A 263 41.36 -65.07 -12.02
C CYS A 263 42.69 -65.80 -12.24
N GLN A 264 43.79 -65.33 -11.64
CA GLN A 264 45.07 -66.08 -11.65
C GLN A 264 44.94 -67.45 -10.97
N LEU A 265 44.34 -67.52 -9.78
CA LEU A 265 44.12 -68.77 -9.05
C LEU A 265 43.16 -69.71 -9.79
N THR A 266 42.16 -69.17 -10.49
CA THR A 266 41.27 -69.97 -11.36
C THR A 266 42.04 -70.54 -12.56
N ARG A 267 42.94 -69.76 -13.18
CA ARG A 267 43.80 -70.22 -14.28
C ARG A 267 44.83 -71.27 -13.84
N SER A 268 45.45 -71.10 -12.67
CA SER A 268 46.37 -72.11 -12.12
C SER A 268 45.62 -73.36 -11.68
N LYS A 269 44.40 -73.22 -11.12
CA LYS A 269 43.50 -74.35 -10.85
C LYS A 269 43.13 -75.10 -12.13
N SER A 270 42.78 -74.42 -13.23
CA SER A 270 42.50 -75.10 -14.50
C SER A 270 43.72 -75.80 -15.08
N LEU A 271 44.92 -75.21 -14.94
CA LEU A 271 46.18 -75.83 -15.39
C LEU A 271 46.52 -77.10 -14.58
N VAL A 272 46.40 -77.04 -13.25
CA VAL A 272 46.59 -78.21 -12.37
C VAL A 272 45.50 -79.25 -12.60
N HIS A 273 44.27 -78.83 -12.93
CA HIS A 273 43.18 -79.75 -13.26
C HIS A 273 43.42 -80.48 -14.58
N THR A 274 43.86 -79.79 -15.64
CA THR A 274 44.23 -80.45 -16.92
C THR A 274 45.45 -81.36 -16.75
N GLN A 275 46.47 -80.96 -15.99
CA GLN A 275 47.59 -81.84 -15.63
C GLN A 275 47.13 -83.08 -14.85
N HIS A 276 46.18 -82.94 -13.92
CA HIS A 276 45.58 -84.06 -13.21
C HIS A 276 44.73 -84.95 -14.15
N GLU A 277 44.04 -84.39 -15.14
CA GLU A 277 43.34 -85.19 -16.15
C GLU A 277 44.31 -85.93 -17.07
N GLU A 278 45.41 -85.32 -17.48
CA GLU A 278 46.47 -85.95 -18.29
C GLU A 278 47.13 -87.10 -17.53
N LEU A 279 47.49 -86.88 -16.26
CA LEU A 279 48.00 -87.95 -15.37
C LEU A 279 46.96 -89.05 -15.13
N ARG A 280 45.67 -88.71 -15.03
CA ARG A 280 44.59 -89.70 -14.88
C ARG A 280 44.38 -90.50 -16.17
N LYS A 281 44.40 -89.86 -17.35
CA LYS A 281 44.33 -90.52 -18.66
C LYS A 281 45.53 -91.46 -18.84
N SER A 282 46.74 -91.02 -18.50
CA SER A 282 47.95 -91.85 -18.49
C SER A 282 47.83 -93.05 -17.54
N LEU A 283 47.23 -92.87 -16.36
CA LEU A 283 46.99 -93.97 -15.41
C LEU A 283 45.92 -94.94 -15.92
N ASP A 284 44.83 -94.44 -16.50
CA ASP A 284 43.77 -95.27 -17.10
C ASP A 284 44.29 -96.02 -18.35
N GLU A 285 45.24 -95.45 -19.08
CA GLU A 285 45.97 -96.09 -20.18
C GLU A 285 46.94 -97.16 -19.66
N GLU A 286 47.74 -96.89 -18.63
CA GLU A 286 48.54 -97.93 -17.95
C GLU A 286 47.67 -99.07 -17.40
N VAL A 287 46.50 -98.76 -16.82
CA VAL A 287 45.54 -99.76 -16.34
C VAL A 287 44.98 -100.58 -17.50
N LYS A 288 44.62 -99.98 -18.64
CA LYS A 288 44.19 -100.70 -19.86
C LYS A 288 45.32 -101.58 -20.44
N CYS A 289 46.56 -101.07 -20.49
CA CYS A 289 47.73 -101.86 -20.87
C CYS A 289 47.98 -103.03 -19.91
N LYS A 290 47.82 -102.82 -18.61
CA LYS A 290 47.97 -103.85 -17.57
C LYS A 290 46.83 -104.88 -17.60
N GLN A 291 45.62 -104.47 -17.96
CA GLN A 291 44.47 -105.36 -18.17
C GLN A 291 44.61 -106.19 -19.46
N THR A 292 45.08 -105.59 -20.56
CA THR A 292 45.34 -106.32 -21.82
C THR A 292 46.54 -107.26 -21.71
N LEU A 293 47.63 -106.86 -21.03
CA LEU A 293 48.73 -107.76 -20.67
C LEU A 293 48.29 -108.87 -19.69
N GLY A 294 47.39 -108.57 -18.75
CA GLY A 294 46.79 -109.56 -17.86
C GLY A 294 45.89 -110.55 -18.59
N GLY A 295 45.10 -110.07 -19.57
CA GLY A 295 44.31 -110.89 -20.48
C GLY A 295 45.18 -111.79 -21.36
N SER A 296 46.25 -111.25 -21.94
CA SER A 296 47.25 -112.00 -22.71
C SER A 296 47.96 -113.06 -21.85
N LEU A 297 48.34 -112.73 -20.61
CA LEU A 297 48.95 -113.67 -19.67
C LEU A 297 47.99 -114.78 -19.25
N ASN A 298 46.70 -114.49 -19.08
CA ASN A 298 45.70 -115.49 -18.75
C ASN A 298 45.30 -116.35 -19.97
N ALA A 299 45.23 -115.78 -21.17
CA ALA A 299 45.06 -116.53 -22.42
C ALA A 299 46.23 -117.51 -22.64
N ALA A 300 47.47 -117.02 -22.54
CA ALA A 300 48.66 -117.88 -22.65
C ALA A 300 48.74 -118.96 -21.56
N ARG A 301 48.18 -118.71 -20.37
CA ARG A 301 48.02 -119.74 -19.31
C ARG A 301 46.96 -120.77 -19.67
N GLN A 302 45.80 -120.35 -20.17
CA GLN A 302 44.73 -121.25 -20.62
C GLN A 302 45.18 -122.08 -21.82
N GLU A 303 45.93 -121.51 -22.76
CA GLU A 303 46.62 -122.25 -23.84
C GLU A 303 47.62 -123.26 -23.27
N CYS A 304 48.39 -122.91 -22.23
CA CYS A 304 49.30 -123.82 -21.52
C CYS A 304 48.61 -124.84 -20.59
N GLU A 305 47.28 -124.76 -20.41
CA GLU A 305 46.48 -125.76 -19.71
C GLU A 305 45.77 -126.67 -20.72
N LEU A 306 45.16 -126.11 -21.77
CA LEU A 306 44.66 -126.84 -22.95
C LEU A 306 45.76 -127.71 -23.61
N LEU A 307 46.99 -127.23 -23.73
CA LEU A 307 48.12 -128.00 -24.26
C LEU A 307 48.64 -129.08 -23.29
N LYS A 308 48.17 -129.12 -22.03
CA LYS A 308 48.38 -130.26 -21.12
C LYS A 308 47.22 -131.24 -21.20
N GLU A 309 45.98 -130.74 -21.19
CA GLU A 309 44.78 -131.57 -21.37
C GLU A 309 44.88 -132.37 -22.67
N GLN A 310 45.25 -131.73 -23.79
CA GLN A 310 45.51 -132.41 -25.07
C GLN A 310 46.69 -133.41 -25.02
N LEU A 311 47.69 -133.19 -24.18
CA LEU A 311 48.83 -134.10 -24.00
C LEU A 311 48.47 -135.31 -23.12
N GLU A 312 47.49 -135.17 -22.25
CA GLU A 312 46.93 -136.25 -21.41
C GLU A 312 45.88 -137.05 -22.22
N GLU A 313 44.99 -136.40 -22.97
CA GLU A 313 44.04 -137.04 -23.91
C GLU A 313 44.75 -137.88 -24.99
N GLU A 314 45.83 -137.38 -25.60
CA GLU A 314 46.63 -138.15 -26.57
C GLU A 314 47.38 -139.34 -25.93
N GLN A 315 47.62 -139.32 -24.61
CA GLN A 315 48.19 -140.48 -23.90
C GLN A 315 47.14 -141.54 -23.58
N GLU A 316 45.91 -141.14 -23.22
CA GLU A 316 44.82 -142.09 -22.97
C GLU A 316 44.24 -142.67 -24.27
N GLY A 317 43.98 -141.84 -25.28
CA GLY A 317 43.46 -142.27 -26.58
C GLY A 317 44.37 -143.28 -27.28
N LYS A 318 45.69 -143.14 -27.13
CA LYS A 318 46.69 -144.10 -27.61
C LYS A 318 46.57 -145.49 -26.96
N LEU A 319 46.20 -145.55 -25.68
CA LEU A 319 46.01 -146.81 -24.94
C LEU A 319 44.66 -147.48 -25.27
N GLU A 320 43.61 -146.70 -25.52
CA GLU A 320 42.29 -147.25 -25.89
C GLU A 320 42.18 -147.67 -27.37
N LEU A 321 42.79 -146.93 -28.30
CA LEU A 321 42.84 -147.33 -29.72
C LEU A 321 43.54 -148.68 -29.91
N GLN A 322 44.57 -148.98 -29.11
CA GLN A 322 45.23 -150.28 -29.10
C GLN A 322 44.35 -151.43 -28.56
N ARG A 323 43.20 -151.11 -27.94
CA ARG A 323 42.26 -152.06 -27.31
C ARG A 323 40.94 -152.24 -28.07
N LEU A 324 40.51 -151.30 -28.90
CA LEU A 324 39.29 -151.43 -29.71
C LEU A 324 39.47 -152.27 -30.99
N VAL A 325 40.63 -152.13 -31.66
CA VAL A 325 40.92 -152.76 -32.97
C VAL A 325 40.83 -154.30 -32.94
N SER A 326 41.04 -154.91 -31.77
CA SER A 326 40.96 -156.36 -31.57
C SER A 326 39.54 -156.91 -31.37
N LYS A 327 38.52 -156.06 -31.16
CA LYS A 327 37.11 -156.49 -30.98
C LYS A 327 36.24 -156.37 -32.24
N LEU A 328 36.35 -155.27 -32.98
CA LEU A 328 35.40 -154.98 -34.07
C LEU A 328 35.51 -155.94 -35.27
N ASN A 329 36.64 -156.67 -35.39
CA ASN A 329 36.90 -157.62 -36.47
C ASN A 329 36.04 -158.91 -36.43
N THR A 330 35.31 -159.18 -35.33
CA THR A 330 34.50 -160.42 -35.18
C THR A 330 33.00 -160.25 -35.39
N GLU A 331 32.47 -159.02 -35.48
CA GLU A 331 31.00 -158.78 -35.47
C GLU A 331 30.42 -158.48 -36.87
N THR A 332 31.24 -157.99 -37.81
CA THR A 332 30.84 -157.63 -39.19
C THR A 332 30.47 -158.83 -40.09
N THR A 333 30.65 -160.05 -39.59
CA THR A 333 30.26 -161.31 -40.25
C THR A 333 28.84 -161.76 -39.91
N HIS A 334 28.27 -161.33 -38.78
CA HIS A 334 27.00 -161.87 -38.27
C HIS A 334 25.76 -161.26 -38.93
N TRP A 335 25.76 -159.95 -39.20
CA TRP A 335 24.55 -159.20 -39.58
C TRP A 335 24.12 -159.31 -41.05
N ARG A 336 24.84 -160.06 -41.89
CA ARG A 336 24.65 -160.06 -43.35
C ARG A 336 23.57 -161.00 -43.88
N GLY A 337 22.94 -161.80 -43.01
CA GLY A 337 22.04 -162.90 -43.41
C GLY A 337 20.61 -162.85 -42.84
N ARG A 338 20.10 -161.67 -42.44
CA ARG A 338 18.83 -161.57 -41.70
C ARG A 338 17.88 -160.46 -42.18
N LEU A 339 18.01 -159.98 -43.42
CA LEU A 339 17.25 -158.83 -43.94
C LEU A 339 16.44 -159.06 -45.23
N GLU A 340 16.37 -160.30 -45.75
CA GLU A 340 15.77 -160.59 -47.07
C GLU A 340 14.38 -161.26 -47.02
N ALA A 341 13.65 -161.19 -45.89
CA ALA A 341 12.38 -161.92 -45.69
C ALA A 341 11.10 -161.05 -45.55
N ASP A 342 11.03 -160.13 -44.58
CA ASP A 342 9.73 -159.72 -44.00
C ASP A 342 9.19 -158.34 -44.44
N ALA A 343 9.80 -157.66 -45.41
CA ALA A 343 9.63 -156.21 -45.61
C ALA A 343 8.63 -155.76 -46.72
N LEU A 344 7.61 -156.57 -47.08
CA LEU A 344 6.89 -156.39 -48.36
C LEU A 344 5.34 -156.39 -48.35
N GLN A 345 4.65 -156.23 -47.21
CA GLN A 345 3.16 -156.25 -47.16
C GLN A 345 2.45 -155.17 -46.29
N HIS A 346 3.12 -154.09 -45.85
CA HIS A 346 2.50 -153.08 -44.97
C HIS A 346 2.72 -151.60 -45.39
N ALA A 347 2.87 -151.31 -46.70
CA ALA A 347 3.10 -149.95 -47.18
C ALA A 347 1.81 -149.14 -47.45
N ASP A 348 0.83 -149.75 -48.14
CA ASP A 348 -0.15 -148.98 -48.92
C ASP A 348 -1.26 -148.29 -48.09
N GLU A 349 -1.70 -148.90 -46.98
CA GLU A 349 -2.80 -148.38 -46.15
C GLU A 349 -2.43 -147.07 -45.40
N LEU A 350 -1.13 -146.80 -45.24
CA LEU A 350 -0.63 -145.68 -44.42
C LEU A 350 -0.50 -144.36 -45.22
N GLU A 351 -0.44 -144.43 -46.55
CA GLU A 351 -0.38 -143.24 -47.43
C GLU A 351 -1.72 -142.49 -47.53
N GLU A 352 -2.85 -143.20 -47.49
CA GLU A 352 -4.15 -142.60 -47.85
C GLU A 352 -4.73 -141.73 -46.72
N THR A 353 -4.47 -142.11 -45.46
CA THR A 353 -4.85 -141.33 -44.27
C THR A 353 -4.04 -140.03 -44.16
N LYS A 354 -2.74 -140.10 -44.49
CA LYS A 354 -1.81 -138.96 -44.50
C LYS A 354 -2.26 -137.83 -45.43
N LYS A 355 -2.73 -138.17 -46.65
CA LYS A 355 -3.24 -137.18 -47.63
C LYS A 355 -4.48 -136.43 -47.12
N LYS A 356 -5.40 -137.11 -46.43
CA LYS A 356 -6.63 -136.51 -45.89
C LYS A 356 -6.38 -135.56 -44.71
N LEU A 357 -5.33 -135.78 -43.92
CA LEU A 357 -4.92 -134.86 -42.84
C LEU A 357 -4.21 -133.61 -43.37
N LEU A 358 -3.34 -133.76 -44.38
CA LEU A 358 -2.62 -132.63 -44.99
C LEU A 358 -3.58 -131.58 -45.60
N SER A 359 -4.64 -132.01 -46.30
CA SER A 359 -5.64 -131.09 -46.88
C SER A 359 -6.30 -130.21 -45.80
N ARG A 360 -6.65 -130.81 -44.65
CA ARG A 360 -7.29 -130.10 -43.53
C ARG A 360 -6.33 -129.19 -42.76
N LEU A 361 -5.04 -129.50 -42.76
CA LEU A 361 -4.02 -128.62 -42.19
C LEU A 361 -3.89 -127.36 -43.05
N GLN A 362 -3.76 -127.52 -44.36
CA GLN A 362 -3.67 -126.40 -45.31
C GLN A 362 -4.90 -125.49 -45.26
N GLU A 363 -6.12 -126.04 -45.24
CA GLU A 363 -7.36 -125.26 -45.09
C GLU A 363 -7.40 -124.41 -43.80
N ALA A 364 -6.80 -124.90 -42.71
CA ALA A 364 -6.70 -124.18 -41.44
C ALA A 364 -5.58 -123.13 -41.43
N GLU A 365 -4.46 -123.42 -42.10
CA GLU A 365 -3.33 -122.50 -42.28
C GLU A 365 -3.73 -121.30 -43.13
N GLU A 366 -4.38 -121.51 -44.29
CA GLU A 366 -4.90 -120.44 -45.15
C GLU A 366 -5.93 -119.55 -44.42
N ALA A 367 -6.78 -120.12 -43.56
CA ALA A 367 -7.71 -119.37 -42.72
C ALA A 367 -7.01 -118.56 -41.61
N SER A 368 -5.91 -119.09 -41.05
CA SER A 368 -5.06 -118.40 -40.08
C SER A 368 -4.34 -117.20 -40.72
N GLU A 369 -3.73 -117.38 -41.89
CA GLU A 369 -3.10 -116.29 -42.63
C GLU A 369 -4.11 -115.21 -43.04
N ALA A 370 -5.30 -115.59 -43.52
CA ALA A 370 -6.34 -114.64 -43.91
C ALA A 370 -6.91 -113.83 -42.72
N THR A 371 -6.83 -114.35 -41.49
CA THR A 371 -7.20 -113.59 -40.28
C THR A 371 -6.03 -112.75 -39.76
N GLN A 372 -4.81 -113.27 -39.75
CA GLN A 372 -3.60 -112.53 -39.38
C GLN A 372 -3.35 -111.32 -40.31
N ALA A 373 -3.60 -111.46 -41.61
CA ALA A 373 -3.54 -110.35 -42.57
C ALA A 373 -4.52 -109.22 -42.19
N LYS A 374 -5.76 -109.56 -41.82
CA LYS A 374 -6.78 -108.59 -41.37
C LYS A 374 -6.35 -107.91 -40.07
N CYS A 375 -5.87 -108.66 -39.08
CA CYS A 375 -5.33 -108.09 -37.84
C CYS A 375 -4.18 -107.10 -38.12
N SER A 376 -3.24 -107.45 -38.99
CA SER A 376 -2.13 -106.56 -39.37
C SER A 376 -2.59 -105.27 -40.07
N SER A 377 -3.71 -105.31 -40.81
CA SER A 377 -4.30 -104.14 -41.45
C SER A 377 -5.00 -103.23 -40.44
N LEU A 378 -5.71 -103.81 -39.47
CA LEU A 378 -6.38 -103.08 -38.40
C LEU A 378 -5.38 -102.39 -37.48
N GLU A 379 -4.31 -103.08 -37.09
CA GLU A 379 -3.25 -102.51 -36.24
C GLU A 379 -2.56 -101.32 -36.91
N LYS A 380 -2.34 -101.36 -38.24
CA LYS A 380 -1.86 -100.21 -39.02
C LYS A 380 -2.84 -99.05 -39.03
N THR A 381 -4.15 -99.30 -39.17
CA THR A 381 -5.16 -98.22 -39.10
C THR A 381 -5.27 -97.61 -37.70
N LYS A 382 -5.14 -98.42 -36.65
CA LYS A 382 -5.10 -97.99 -35.25
C LYS A 382 -3.87 -97.11 -34.98
N GLN A 383 -2.68 -97.52 -35.40
CA GLN A 383 -1.45 -96.71 -35.27
C GLN A 383 -1.57 -95.37 -36.00
N ARG A 384 -2.15 -95.35 -37.22
CA ARG A 384 -2.37 -94.10 -37.98
C ARG A 384 -3.35 -93.15 -37.26
N LEU A 385 -4.49 -93.67 -36.80
CA LEU A 385 -5.48 -92.88 -36.05
C LEU A 385 -4.94 -92.40 -34.70
N GLN A 386 -4.08 -93.19 -34.04
CA GLN A 386 -3.42 -92.76 -32.81
C GLN A 386 -2.45 -91.59 -33.07
N GLY A 387 -1.65 -91.65 -34.14
CA GLY A 387 -0.80 -90.53 -34.56
C GLY A 387 -1.60 -89.28 -34.91
N GLU A 388 -2.72 -89.42 -35.64
CA GLU A 388 -3.65 -88.31 -35.93
C GLU A 388 -4.19 -87.66 -34.65
N VAL A 389 -4.51 -88.46 -33.61
CA VAL A 389 -4.96 -87.95 -32.31
C VAL A 389 -3.82 -87.25 -31.55
N GLU A 390 -2.62 -87.82 -31.54
CA GLU A 390 -1.44 -87.25 -30.87
C GLU A 390 -1.05 -85.89 -31.51
N GLU A 391 -1.05 -85.78 -32.84
CA GLU A 391 -0.84 -84.52 -33.57
C GLU A 391 -1.92 -83.47 -33.25
N LEU A 392 -3.20 -83.87 -33.19
CA LEU A 392 -4.31 -82.98 -32.85
C LEU A 392 -4.24 -82.49 -31.40
N CYS A 393 -3.83 -83.34 -30.45
CA CYS A 393 -3.58 -82.95 -29.06
C CYS A 393 -2.44 -81.91 -28.98
N MET A 394 -1.30 -82.16 -29.63
CA MET A 394 -0.19 -81.20 -29.68
C MET A 394 -0.58 -79.87 -30.35
N SER A 395 -1.48 -79.91 -31.34
CA SER A 395 -2.03 -78.71 -31.99
C SER A 395 -2.93 -77.91 -31.05
N LEU A 396 -3.81 -78.58 -30.31
CA LEU A 396 -4.69 -77.98 -29.30
C LEU A 396 -3.91 -77.37 -28.14
N GLU A 397 -2.85 -78.03 -27.66
CA GLU A 397 -1.96 -77.49 -26.61
C GLU A 397 -1.24 -76.23 -27.09
N LYS A 398 -0.71 -76.21 -28.32
CA LYS A 398 -0.11 -75.01 -28.93
C LYS A 398 -1.13 -73.88 -29.07
N ALA A 399 -2.35 -74.18 -29.51
CA ALA A 399 -3.43 -73.20 -29.62
C ALA A 399 -3.81 -72.60 -28.25
N ASN A 400 -3.93 -73.43 -27.20
CA ASN A 400 -4.15 -72.98 -25.82
C ASN A 400 -2.99 -72.12 -25.29
N GLY A 401 -1.74 -72.51 -25.57
CA GLY A 401 -0.56 -71.72 -25.20
C GLY A 401 -0.55 -70.33 -25.86
N CYS A 402 -0.87 -70.26 -27.16
CA CYS A 402 -1.07 -69.00 -27.88
C CYS A 402 -2.22 -68.17 -27.29
N GLY A 403 -3.36 -68.80 -26.98
CA GLY A 403 -4.50 -68.17 -26.32
C GLY A 403 -4.10 -67.51 -24.99
N GLN A 404 -3.48 -68.27 -24.08
CA GLN A 404 -3.00 -67.74 -22.79
C GLN A 404 -1.95 -66.63 -22.94
N ALA A 405 -1.11 -66.67 -23.98
CA ALA A 405 -0.14 -65.62 -24.27
C ALA A 405 -0.79 -64.33 -24.77
N LEU A 406 -1.87 -64.43 -25.57
CA LEU A 406 -2.68 -63.29 -26.00
C LEU A 406 -3.47 -62.71 -24.82
N ASP A 407 -4.08 -63.56 -23.99
CA ASP A 407 -4.83 -63.17 -22.79
C ASP A 407 -3.96 -62.35 -21.81
N LYS A 408 -2.71 -62.80 -21.58
CA LYS A 408 -1.71 -62.07 -20.78
C LYS A 408 -1.34 -60.72 -21.41
N LYS A 409 -1.18 -60.65 -22.73
CA LYS A 409 -0.90 -59.39 -23.45
C LYS A 409 -2.09 -58.42 -23.39
N GLN A 410 -3.32 -58.92 -23.53
CA GLN A 410 -4.53 -58.10 -23.42
C GLN A 410 -4.62 -57.45 -22.03
N ARG A 411 -4.47 -58.23 -20.95
CA ARG A 411 -4.53 -57.68 -19.58
C ARG A 411 -3.42 -56.66 -19.29
N VAL A 412 -2.24 -56.80 -19.90
CA VAL A 412 -1.16 -55.80 -19.81
C VAL A 412 -1.52 -54.51 -20.56
N LEU A 413 -2.11 -54.62 -21.76
CA LEU A 413 -2.57 -53.47 -22.54
C LEU A 413 -3.77 -52.76 -21.88
N GLU A 414 -4.70 -53.52 -21.30
CA GLU A 414 -5.82 -53.00 -20.51
C GLU A 414 -5.34 -52.23 -19.30
N LYS A 415 -4.35 -52.76 -18.55
CA LYS A 415 -3.71 -52.04 -17.45
C LYS A 415 -3.01 -50.77 -17.95
N GLN A 416 -2.22 -50.85 -19.02
CA GLN A 416 -1.57 -49.66 -19.58
C GLN A 416 -2.62 -48.60 -19.99
N LEU A 417 -3.78 -49.00 -20.52
CA LEU A 417 -4.88 -48.10 -20.84
C LEU A 417 -5.57 -47.51 -19.61
N THR A 418 -5.66 -48.21 -18.46
CA THR A 418 -6.12 -47.59 -17.20
C THR A 418 -5.08 -46.63 -16.65
N ASP A 419 -3.81 -47.02 -16.62
CA ASP A 419 -2.70 -46.20 -16.11
C ASP A 419 -2.60 -44.89 -16.92
N TRP A 420 -2.71 -44.94 -18.26
CA TRP A 420 -2.74 -43.75 -19.13
C TRP A 420 -4.01 -42.90 -19.00
N ARG A 421 -5.18 -43.50 -18.67
CA ARG A 421 -6.42 -42.72 -18.41
C ARG A 421 -6.29 -41.95 -17.10
N GLN A 422 -5.83 -42.59 -16.03
CA GLN A 422 -5.55 -41.93 -14.76
C GLN A 422 -4.52 -40.80 -14.97
N LYS A 423 -3.43 -41.06 -15.70
CA LYS A 423 -2.41 -40.04 -16.01
C LYS A 423 -2.99 -38.83 -16.74
N ARG A 424 -3.96 -39.02 -17.63
CA ARG A 424 -4.69 -37.94 -18.32
C ARG A 424 -5.62 -37.18 -17.36
N GLU A 425 -6.29 -37.86 -16.45
CA GLU A 425 -7.20 -37.25 -15.47
C GLU A 425 -6.44 -36.43 -14.42
N GLU A 426 -5.29 -36.93 -13.95
CA GLU A 426 -4.31 -36.18 -13.14
C GLU A 426 -3.88 -34.87 -13.84
N LEU A 427 -3.38 -34.96 -15.08
CA LEU A 427 -2.93 -33.79 -15.86
C LEU A 427 -4.05 -32.78 -16.15
N VAL A 428 -5.31 -33.23 -16.30
CA VAL A 428 -6.46 -32.32 -16.45
C VAL A 428 -6.77 -31.58 -15.14
N ALA A 429 -6.70 -32.27 -14.00
CA ALA A 429 -6.89 -31.64 -12.68
C ALA A 429 -5.77 -30.65 -12.34
N GLU A 430 -4.51 -30.95 -12.70
CA GLU A 430 -3.38 -30.03 -12.60
C GLU A 430 -3.61 -28.77 -13.45
N VAL A 431 -3.96 -28.92 -14.74
CA VAL A 431 -4.25 -27.79 -15.64
C VAL A 431 -5.42 -26.93 -15.16
N GLU A 432 -6.48 -27.54 -14.63
CA GLU A 432 -7.57 -26.81 -14.00
C GLU A 432 -7.12 -26.01 -12.77
N THR A 433 -6.19 -26.55 -11.99
CA THR A 433 -5.67 -25.91 -10.77
C THR A 433 -4.79 -24.71 -11.13
N CYS A 434 -3.84 -24.87 -12.05
CA CYS A 434 -3.04 -23.76 -12.59
C CYS A 434 -3.90 -22.67 -13.24
N GLN A 435 -5.04 -23.02 -13.87
CA GLN A 435 -5.99 -22.04 -14.39
C GLN A 435 -6.76 -21.29 -13.27
N LYS A 436 -7.04 -21.93 -12.13
CA LYS A 436 -7.67 -21.28 -10.97
C LYS A 436 -6.67 -20.33 -10.31
N GLU A 437 -5.44 -20.76 -10.10
CA GLU A 437 -4.32 -19.96 -9.57
C GLU A 437 -4.01 -18.74 -10.45
N SER A 438 -3.93 -18.94 -11.78
CA SER A 438 -3.72 -17.83 -12.74
C SER A 438 -4.82 -16.76 -12.65
N ARG A 439 -6.09 -17.16 -12.41
CA ARG A 439 -7.21 -16.21 -12.21
C ARG A 439 -7.15 -15.52 -10.85
N LEU A 440 -6.70 -16.20 -9.80
CA LEU A 440 -6.46 -15.61 -8.48
C LEU A 440 -5.36 -14.56 -8.55
N HIS A 441 -4.19 -14.89 -9.13
CA HIS A 441 -3.09 -13.94 -9.31
C HIS A 441 -3.46 -12.75 -10.21
N ALA A 442 -4.32 -12.94 -11.22
CA ALA A 442 -4.85 -11.83 -12.01
C ALA A 442 -5.74 -10.88 -11.18
N ALA A 443 -6.53 -11.42 -10.24
CA ALA A 443 -7.35 -10.62 -9.32
C ALA A 443 -6.52 -9.95 -8.21
N GLU A 444 -5.48 -10.62 -7.70
CA GLU A 444 -4.51 -10.05 -6.76
C GLU A 444 -3.72 -8.90 -7.40
N LEU A 445 -3.24 -9.07 -8.62
CA LEU A 445 -2.56 -8.04 -9.40
C LEU A 445 -3.48 -6.85 -9.72
N PHE A 446 -4.79 -7.06 -9.88
CA PHE A 446 -5.76 -5.98 -9.99
C PHE A 446 -5.94 -5.21 -8.67
N LYS A 447 -6.08 -5.91 -7.53
CA LYS A 447 -6.12 -5.28 -6.20
C LYS A 447 -4.85 -4.48 -5.91
N LEU A 448 -3.68 -5.03 -6.23
CA LEU A 448 -2.38 -4.40 -6.00
C LEU A 448 -2.21 -3.13 -6.86
N LYS A 449 -2.82 -3.08 -8.05
CA LYS A 449 -2.89 -1.86 -8.86
C LYS A 449 -3.79 -0.80 -8.24
N SER A 450 -4.99 -1.16 -7.79
CA SER A 450 -5.89 -0.24 -7.06
C SER A 450 -5.16 0.39 -5.87
N ALA A 451 -4.56 -0.43 -5.01
CA ALA A 451 -3.80 0.03 -3.85
C ALA A 451 -2.55 0.88 -4.22
N HIS A 452 -1.96 0.68 -5.41
CA HIS A 452 -0.86 1.51 -5.91
C HIS A 452 -1.35 2.85 -6.46
N GLU A 453 -2.49 2.87 -7.16
CA GLU A 453 -3.15 4.07 -7.66
C GLU A 453 -3.64 4.94 -6.47
N GLU A 454 -4.28 4.32 -5.47
CA GLU A 454 -4.65 4.94 -4.18
C GLU A 454 -3.42 5.51 -3.44
N ALA A 455 -2.30 4.77 -3.39
CA ALA A 455 -1.06 5.25 -2.78
C ALA A 455 -0.41 6.41 -3.55
N LEU A 456 -0.58 6.48 -4.87
CA LEU A 456 -0.15 7.61 -5.68
C LEU A 456 -1.02 8.85 -5.42
N GLU A 457 -2.35 8.70 -5.33
CA GLU A 457 -3.26 9.80 -4.96
C GLU A 457 -2.93 10.38 -3.58
N HIS A 458 -2.67 9.52 -2.58
CA HIS A 458 -2.20 9.94 -1.26
C HIS A 458 -0.84 10.66 -1.32
N LEU A 459 0.11 10.17 -2.12
CA LEU A 459 1.42 10.79 -2.29
C LEU A 459 1.33 12.15 -3.00
N GLU A 460 0.37 12.32 -3.92
CA GLU A 460 0.06 13.63 -4.50
C GLU A 460 -0.65 14.57 -3.50
N ALA A 461 -1.55 14.07 -2.65
CA ALA A 461 -2.16 14.87 -1.59
C ALA A 461 -1.11 15.43 -0.64
N LEU A 462 -0.21 14.57 -0.13
CA LEU A 462 0.93 14.97 0.71
C LEU A 462 1.87 15.96 -0.01
N ARG A 463 2.03 15.88 -1.34
CA ARG A 463 2.78 16.88 -2.12
C ARG A 463 2.06 18.23 -2.20
N ARG A 464 0.73 18.25 -2.30
CA ARG A 464 -0.07 19.49 -2.28
C ARG A 464 -0.01 20.15 -0.90
N GLU A 465 -0.17 19.38 0.17
CA GLU A 465 -0.07 19.84 1.56
C GLU A 465 1.33 20.36 1.90
N ASN A 466 2.38 19.63 1.54
CA ASN A 466 3.77 20.06 1.76
C ASN A 466 4.10 21.34 0.96
N LYS A 467 3.53 21.51 -0.25
CA LYS A 467 3.64 22.76 -1.00
C LYS A 467 2.88 23.91 -0.31
N ALA A 468 1.66 23.68 0.19
CA ALA A 468 0.90 24.67 0.95
C ALA A 468 1.67 25.11 2.20
N HIS A 469 2.23 24.17 2.97
CA HIS A 469 3.07 24.49 4.13
C HIS A 469 4.37 25.23 3.77
N GLN A 470 4.96 24.99 2.58
CA GLN A 470 6.09 25.79 2.08
C GLN A 470 5.67 27.23 1.73
N GLU A 471 4.45 27.41 1.21
CA GLU A 471 3.87 28.73 0.93
C GLU A 471 3.53 29.46 2.25
N GLU A 472 2.93 28.80 3.23
CA GLU A 472 2.70 29.32 4.59
C GLU A 472 4.01 29.71 5.30
N ILE A 473 5.08 28.90 5.18
CA ILE A 473 6.41 29.22 5.72
C ILE A 473 7.01 30.44 5.02
N GLY A 474 6.76 30.61 3.71
CA GLY A 474 7.10 31.82 2.97
C GLY A 474 6.41 33.06 3.53
N ASP A 475 5.07 33.03 3.57
CA ASP A 475 4.24 34.12 4.08
C ASP A 475 4.61 34.52 5.53
N LEU A 476 4.89 33.55 6.40
CA LEU A 476 5.34 33.80 7.77
C LEU A 476 6.77 34.37 7.83
N THR A 477 7.65 33.99 6.90
CA THR A 477 9.01 34.54 6.81
C THR A 477 8.98 36.00 6.33
N ASP A 478 8.12 36.33 5.37
CA ASP A 478 7.94 37.71 4.90
C ASP A 478 7.23 38.58 5.95
N GLN A 479 6.25 38.04 6.69
CA GLN A 479 5.67 38.72 7.86
C GLN A 479 6.70 38.99 8.96
N LEU A 480 7.66 38.09 9.19
CA LEU A 480 8.79 38.32 10.12
C LEU A 480 9.77 39.37 9.57
N SER A 481 9.98 39.42 8.25
CA SER A 481 10.80 40.42 7.56
C SER A 481 10.21 41.83 7.70
N ASP A 482 8.91 41.99 7.43
CA ASP A 482 8.17 43.25 7.62
C ASP A 482 8.00 43.62 9.10
N GLY A 483 7.80 42.63 9.97
CA GLY A 483 7.91 42.80 11.42
C GLY A 483 9.24 43.41 11.83
N GLY A 484 10.36 42.90 11.31
CA GLY A 484 11.70 43.45 11.51
C GLY A 484 11.86 44.90 11.04
N LYS A 485 11.30 45.25 9.87
CA LYS A 485 11.26 46.63 9.37
C LYS A 485 10.49 47.54 10.33
N SER A 486 9.29 47.14 10.75
CA SER A 486 8.45 47.92 11.68
C SER A 486 9.12 48.13 13.04
N VAL A 487 9.82 47.12 13.57
CA VAL A 487 10.59 47.22 14.81
C VAL A 487 11.77 48.20 14.65
N HIS A 488 12.44 48.21 13.49
CA HIS A 488 13.51 49.17 13.22
C HIS A 488 12.98 50.62 13.11
N GLU A 489 11.83 50.83 12.48
CA GLU A 489 11.17 52.14 12.42
C GLU A 489 10.71 52.61 13.81
N LEU A 490 10.14 51.71 14.62
CA LEU A 490 9.78 51.99 16.01
C LEU A 490 11.01 52.30 16.88
N GLN A 491 12.14 51.61 16.69
CA GLN A 491 13.40 51.95 17.36
C GLN A 491 13.94 53.32 16.94
N LYS A 492 13.81 53.69 15.66
CA LYS A 492 14.21 54.99 15.13
C LYS A 492 13.32 56.12 15.66
N ALA A 493 12.01 55.89 15.72
CA ALA A 493 11.05 56.79 16.35
C ALA A 493 11.33 56.94 17.85
N LYS A 494 11.56 55.84 18.58
CA LYS A 494 11.93 55.85 20.00
C LYS A 494 13.16 56.72 20.25
N LYS A 495 14.26 56.52 19.49
CA LYS A 495 15.47 57.34 19.64
C LYS A 495 15.23 58.83 19.40
N LYS A 496 14.34 59.19 18.47
CA LYS A 496 13.94 60.59 18.26
C LYS A 496 13.18 61.16 19.46
N MET A 497 12.25 60.40 20.04
CA MET A 497 11.55 60.81 21.28
C MET A 497 12.49 60.88 22.49
N GLU A 498 13.53 60.03 22.55
CA GLU A 498 14.56 60.07 23.60
C GLU A 498 15.42 61.35 23.48
N MET A 499 15.84 61.72 22.26
CA MET A 499 16.53 62.98 22.00
C MET A 499 15.66 64.21 22.31
N GLU A 500 14.40 64.23 21.86
CA GLU A 500 13.46 65.33 22.17
C GLU A 500 13.21 65.47 23.68
N LYS A 501 13.23 64.36 24.42
CA LYS A 501 13.15 64.35 25.89
C LYS A 501 14.43 64.88 26.55
N GLU A 502 15.60 64.61 25.99
CA GLU A 502 16.88 65.16 26.46
C GLU A 502 17.00 66.67 26.18
N GLU A 503 16.58 67.13 25.00
CA GLU A 503 16.52 68.56 24.63
C GLU A 503 15.55 69.34 25.54
N LEU A 504 14.35 68.78 25.80
CA LEU A 504 13.39 69.39 26.74
C LEU A 504 13.87 69.37 28.19
N GLN A 505 14.63 68.34 28.59
CA GLN A 505 15.22 68.28 29.94
C GLN A 505 16.32 69.33 30.11
N GLY A 506 17.21 69.51 29.12
CA GLY A 506 18.21 70.58 29.15
C GLY A 506 17.58 71.99 29.21
N SER A 507 16.50 72.22 28.44
CA SER A 507 15.73 73.47 28.49
C SER A 507 15.05 73.71 29.85
N LEU A 508 14.63 72.64 30.54
CA LEU A 508 14.12 72.72 31.91
C LEU A 508 15.25 73.10 32.88
N GLU A 509 16.39 72.39 32.85
CA GLU A 509 17.55 72.63 33.71
C GLU A 509 18.12 74.06 33.53
N GLU A 510 18.15 74.59 32.30
CA GLU A 510 18.49 76.01 32.03
C GLU A 510 17.47 76.98 32.65
N SER A 511 16.16 76.65 32.62
CA SER A 511 15.11 77.49 33.22
C SER A 511 15.10 77.45 34.75
N GLU A 512 15.47 76.31 35.35
CA GLU A 512 15.63 76.15 36.80
C GLU A 512 16.87 76.93 37.30
N ALA A 513 17.99 76.84 36.59
CA ALA A 513 19.17 77.66 36.87
C ALA A 513 18.90 79.18 36.72
N ALA A 514 18.07 79.57 35.74
CA ALA A 514 17.63 80.95 35.61
C ALA A 514 16.73 81.40 36.79
N LEU A 515 15.87 80.50 37.31
CA LEU A 515 15.07 80.76 38.50
C LEU A 515 15.93 80.94 39.75
N GLU A 516 16.92 80.08 40.00
CA GLU A 516 17.90 80.24 41.11
C GLU A 516 18.62 81.60 41.05
N VAL A 517 18.95 82.09 39.84
CA VAL A 517 19.56 83.40 39.62
C VAL A 517 18.60 84.56 39.92
N GLU A 518 17.29 84.41 39.74
CA GLU A 518 16.30 85.40 40.20
C GLU A 518 16.02 85.30 41.71
N GLU A 519 15.93 84.10 42.27
CA GLU A 519 15.75 83.89 43.72
C GLU A 519 16.93 84.47 44.53
N THR A 520 18.16 84.28 44.06
CA THR A 520 19.35 84.88 44.70
C THR A 520 19.40 86.40 44.55
N LYS A 521 18.84 86.99 43.49
CA LYS A 521 18.61 88.45 43.39
C LYS A 521 17.55 88.92 44.38
N VAL A 522 16.44 88.20 44.52
CA VAL A 522 15.38 88.51 45.50
C VAL A 522 15.93 88.44 46.94
N LEU A 523 16.74 87.43 47.27
CA LEU A 523 17.42 87.33 48.57
C LEU A 523 18.39 88.49 48.81
N ARG A 524 19.15 88.92 47.79
CA ARG A 524 20.00 90.12 47.88
C ARG A 524 19.18 91.39 48.12
N LEU A 525 18.09 91.60 47.38
CA LEU A 525 17.19 92.74 47.56
C LEU A 525 16.51 92.73 48.94
N GLN A 526 16.17 91.56 49.49
CA GLN A 526 15.67 91.43 50.87
C GLN A 526 16.74 91.82 51.91
N LEU A 527 18.00 91.45 51.69
CA LEU A 527 19.12 91.86 52.56
C LEU A 527 19.41 93.37 52.47
N GLU A 528 19.36 93.96 51.27
CA GLU A 528 19.49 95.41 51.07
C GLU A 528 18.33 96.18 51.74
N LEU A 529 17.09 95.70 51.61
CA LEU A 529 15.92 96.27 52.29
C LEU A 529 15.99 96.12 53.82
N SER A 530 16.58 95.03 54.31
CA SER A 530 16.91 94.82 55.73
C SER A 530 17.97 95.81 56.23
N GLN A 531 19.01 96.09 55.44
CA GLN A 531 20.03 97.10 55.79
C GLN A 531 19.44 98.51 55.82
N VAL A 532 18.63 98.88 54.82
CA VAL A 532 17.94 100.18 54.79
C VAL A 532 16.97 100.35 55.97
N ARG A 533 16.31 99.28 56.43
CA ARG A 533 15.55 99.31 57.70
C ARG A 533 16.45 99.59 58.89
N GLY A 534 17.57 98.88 59.05
CA GLY A 534 18.52 99.10 60.14
C GLY A 534 19.17 100.50 60.14
N GLU A 535 19.31 101.13 58.98
CA GLU A 535 19.74 102.54 58.87
C GLU A 535 18.64 103.54 59.28
N LEU A 536 17.38 103.27 58.94
CA LEU A 536 16.24 104.08 59.38
C LEU A 536 16.00 103.94 60.88
N GLU A 537 16.15 102.73 61.41
CA GLU A 537 16.07 102.43 62.86
C GLU A 537 17.17 103.15 63.64
N ARG A 538 18.42 103.21 63.15
CA ARG A 538 19.47 104.06 63.76
C ARG A 538 19.10 105.55 63.78
N LYS A 539 18.64 106.08 62.65
CA LYS A 539 18.26 107.51 62.53
C LYS A 539 17.03 107.86 63.38
N LEU A 540 16.17 106.88 63.65
CA LEU A 540 15.08 107.00 64.62
C LEU A 540 15.64 107.02 66.06
N GLN A 541 16.51 106.07 66.41
CA GLN A 541 17.07 105.96 67.75
C GLN A 541 17.93 107.17 68.14
N GLU A 542 18.70 107.76 67.21
CA GLU A 542 19.42 109.03 67.40
C GLU A 542 18.48 110.22 67.73
N LYS A 543 17.21 110.18 67.28
CA LYS A 543 16.17 111.16 67.66
C LYS A 543 15.43 110.79 68.94
N GLU A 544 15.37 109.51 69.30
CA GLU A 544 14.75 109.04 70.55
C GLU A 544 15.67 109.23 71.76
N GLU A 545 16.99 109.10 71.61
CA GLU A 545 17.96 109.33 72.69
C GLU A 545 18.00 110.81 73.16
N GLU A 546 17.79 111.76 72.25
CA GLU A 546 17.55 113.18 72.58
C GLU A 546 16.29 113.39 73.45
N ALA A 547 15.24 112.58 73.23
CA ALA A 547 13.98 112.65 73.98
C ALA A 547 14.02 111.85 75.31
N GLU A 548 14.78 110.75 75.35
CA GLU A 548 14.96 109.94 76.55
C GLU A 548 15.70 110.67 77.67
N ALA A 549 16.65 111.55 77.33
CA ALA A 549 17.36 112.39 78.30
C ALA A 549 16.39 113.23 79.18
N ALA A 550 15.28 113.70 78.59
CA ALA A 550 14.24 114.43 79.32
C ALA A 550 13.29 113.50 80.11
N ARG A 551 13.08 112.25 79.68
CA ARG A 551 12.18 111.28 80.36
C ARG A 551 12.84 110.58 81.55
N LYS A 552 14.15 110.31 81.50
CA LYS A 552 14.90 109.55 82.53
C LYS A 552 14.98 110.25 83.91
N SER A 553 14.53 111.50 84.02
CA SER A 553 14.30 112.18 85.31
C SER A 553 13.01 111.74 86.02
N ASN A 554 11.95 111.41 85.27
CA ASN A 554 10.61 111.16 85.83
C ASN A 554 10.25 109.67 85.95
N GLN A 555 10.94 108.80 85.20
CA GLN A 555 10.63 107.36 85.16
C GLN A 555 10.96 106.60 86.46
N ARG A 556 11.94 107.09 87.24
CA ARG A 556 12.46 106.43 88.47
C ARG A 556 11.43 106.25 89.59
N ALA A 557 10.27 106.91 89.50
CA ALA A 557 9.15 106.75 90.43
C ALA A 557 8.17 105.63 90.03
N VAL A 558 8.23 105.14 88.78
CA VAL A 558 7.29 104.17 88.20
C VAL A 558 7.86 102.74 88.22
N GLU A 559 9.18 102.61 88.11
CA GLU A 559 9.91 101.34 88.05
C GLU A 559 9.67 100.42 89.27
N SER A 560 9.26 100.98 90.42
CA SER A 560 8.93 100.22 91.64
C SER A 560 7.62 99.40 91.56
N LEU A 561 6.77 99.61 90.55
CA LEU A 561 5.48 98.90 90.40
C LEU A 561 5.46 97.89 89.24
N GLN A 562 6.40 98.01 88.28
CA GLN A 562 6.41 97.19 87.06
C GLN A 562 6.90 95.75 87.31
N ALA A 563 7.81 95.56 88.27
CA ALA A 563 8.48 94.28 88.53
C ALA A 563 7.54 93.11 88.89
N SER A 564 6.30 93.40 89.29
CA SER A 564 5.27 92.41 89.63
C SER A 564 4.66 91.71 88.40
N LEU A 565 4.79 92.28 87.19
CA LEU A 565 4.04 91.86 86.00
C LEU A 565 4.83 90.91 85.07
N ASP A 566 6.16 91.03 85.02
CA ASP A 566 7.02 90.31 84.07
C ASP A 566 7.15 88.79 84.34
N VAL A 567 6.60 88.30 85.46
CA VAL A 567 6.65 86.89 85.84
C VAL A 567 5.64 86.04 85.02
N GLU A 568 4.43 86.54 84.77
CA GLU A 568 3.41 85.75 84.05
C GLU A 568 3.69 85.61 82.55
N VAL A 569 4.30 86.63 81.92
CA VAL A 569 4.48 86.69 80.46
C VAL A 569 5.40 85.57 79.95
N LYS A 570 6.44 85.22 80.72
CA LYS A 570 7.41 84.19 80.33
C LYS A 570 6.79 82.79 80.20
N GLY A 571 5.86 82.43 81.09
CA GLY A 571 5.21 81.11 81.10
C GLY A 571 4.41 80.79 79.83
N ARG A 572 3.93 81.80 79.09
CA ARG A 572 3.18 81.59 77.84
C ARG A 572 4.08 81.28 76.63
N GLY A 573 5.36 81.65 76.67
CA GLY A 573 6.28 81.48 75.54
C GLY A 573 6.77 80.05 75.32
N GLU A 574 6.82 79.24 76.38
CA GLU A 574 7.42 77.90 76.35
C GLU A 574 6.43 76.83 75.86
N GLY A 575 5.17 76.89 76.31
CA GLY A 575 4.12 75.94 75.88
C GLY A 575 3.85 75.95 74.37
N LEU A 576 3.98 77.11 73.71
CA LEU A 576 3.72 77.24 72.27
C LEU A 576 4.85 76.62 71.41
N LYS A 577 6.07 76.53 71.94
CA LYS A 577 7.17 75.78 71.29
C LYS A 577 7.00 74.27 71.45
N LEU A 578 6.56 73.82 72.63
CA LEU A 578 6.34 72.40 72.90
C LEU A 578 5.24 71.82 72.00
N LYS A 579 4.13 72.56 71.81
CA LYS A 579 3.02 72.17 70.93
C LYS A 579 3.48 71.86 69.50
N LYS A 580 4.22 72.76 68.86
CA LYS A 580 4.68 72.59 67.46
C LYS A 580 5.59 71.39 67.26
N LYS A 581 6.33 70.98 68.29
CA LYS A 581 7.17 69.79 68.22
C LYS A 581 6.31 68.52 68.25
N LEU A 582 5.35 68.44 69.17
CA LEU A 582 4.40 67.34 69.26
C LEU A 582 3.54 67.19 67.99
N GLU A 583 3.23 68.29 67.29
CA GLU A 583 2.55 68.27 65.99
C GLU A 583 3.42 67.68 64.86
N ALA A 584 4.75 67.87 64.90
CA ALA A 584 5.68 67.24 63.96
C ALA A 584 5.93 65.76 64.30
N ASP A 585 6.17 65.45 65.58
CA ASP A 585 6.37 64.08 66.08
C ASP A 585 5.14 63.19 65.77
N LEU A 586 3.93 63.76 65.67
CA LEU A 586 2.69 63.07 65.26
C LEU A 586 2.70 62.68 63.77
N ASN A 587 3.01 63.63 62.87
CA ASN A 587 3.03 63.38 61.43
C ASN A 587 4.05 62.28 61.04
N ASP A 588 5.22 62.30 61.67
CA ASP A 588 6.27 61.29 61.44
C ASP A 588 5.83 59.88 61.89
N LEU A 589 4.98 59.79 62.93
CA LEU A 589 4.38 58.53 63.38
C LEU A 589 3.25 58.06 62.46
N GLU A 590 2.41 58.96 61.94
CA GLU A 590 1.37 58.62 60.96
C GLU A 590 1.98 58.04 59.67
N VAL A 591 3.05 58.66 59.14
CA VAL A 591 3.77 58.15 57.97
C VAL A 591 4.39 56.77 58.22
N GLN A 592 4.91 56.51 59.42
CA GLN A 592 5.44 55.19 59.80
C GLN A 592 4.33 54.12 59.89
N VAL A 593 3.17 54.44 60.46
CA VAL A 593 2.01 53.53 60.50
C VAL A 593 1.54 53.16 59.10
N ASP A 594 1.53 54.12 58.19
CA ASP A 594 1.12 53.91 56.80
C ASP A 594 2.10 53.01 56.02
N LEU A 595 3.42 53.17 56.26
CA LEU A 595 4.47 52.32 55.70
C LEU A 595 4.41 50.87 56.25
N LEU A 596 4.21 50.72 57.56
CA LEU A 596 4.05 49.42 58.23
C LEU A 596 2.76 48.71 57.78
N THR A 597 1.69 49.45 57.51
CA THR A 597 0.43 48.90 56.98
C THR A 597 0.60 48.37 55.56
N LYS A 598 1.32 49.10 54.69
CA LYS A 598 1.63 48.68 53.31
C LYS A 598 2.48 47.41 53.28
N THR A 599 3.59 47.38 54.03
CA THR A 599 4.48 46.21 54.11
C THR A 599 3.78 44.98 54.71
N ASN A 600 2.92 45.14 55.72
CA ASN A 600 2.09 44.04 56.25
C ASN A 600 1.09 43.50 55.21
N ALA A 601 0.48 44.37 54.40
CA ALA A 601 -0.40 43.94 53.30
C ALA A 601 0.35 43.15 52.21
N GLU A 602 1.60 43.51 51.92
CA GLU A 602 2.48 42.78 50.99
C GLU A 602 2.92 41.42 51.55
N LEU A 603 3.31 41.36 52.83
CA LEU A 603 3.60 40.10 53.53
C LEU A 603 2.37 39.18 53.56
N SER A 604 1.16 39.73 53.75
CA SER A 604 -0.09 38.96 53.68
C SER A 604 -0.36 38.39 52.28
N LYS A 605 -0.11 39.17 51.21
CA LYS A 605 -0.20 38.69 49.82
C LYS A 605 0.83 37.57 49.54
N ASN A 606 2.07 37.76 49.99
CA ASN A 606 3.14 36.75 49.82
C ASN A 606 2.83 35.46 50.60
N GLY A 607 2.31 35.56 51.82
CA GLY A 607 1.85 34.40 52.61
C GLY A 607 0.75 33.61 51.90
N LYS A 608 -0.25 34.29 51.32
CA LYS A 608 -1.30 33.65 50.49
C LYS A 608 -0.74 33.00 49.24
N LYS A 609 0.24 33.63 48.57
CA LYS A 609 0.91 33.06 47.39
C LYS A 609 1.68 31.78 47.73
N MET A 610 2.46 31.78 48.81
CA MET A 610 3.15 30.58 49.31
C MET A 610 2.16 29.48 49.71
N GLN A 611 1.06 29.83 50.38
CA GLN A 611 0.02 28.86 50.77
C GLN A 611 -0.68 28.23 49.55
N GLN A 612 -0.84 28.98 48.45
CA GLN A 612 -1.36 28.45 47.19
C GLN A 612 -0.35 27.50 46.53
N GLN A 613 0.93 27.88 46.45
CA GLN A 613 1.98 27.01 45.89
C GLN A 613 2.14 25.69 46.68
N ILE A 614 1.96 25.72 48.00
CA ILE A 614 1.96 24.50 48.83
C ILE A 614 0.81 23.55 48.42
N LYS A 615 -0.39 24.07 48.13
CA LYS A 615 -1.52 23.24 47.67
C LYS A 615 -1.29 22.67 46.27
N GLU A 616 -0.69 23.45 45.38
CA GLU A 616 -0.36 23.02 44.02
C GLU A 616 0.66 21.87 44.04
N LEU A 617 1.70 21.98 44.89
CA LEU A 617 2.67 20.90 45.11
C LEU A 617 2.07 19.67 45.81
N GLN A 618 1.10 19.85 46.72
CA GLN A 618 0.36 18.74 47.34
C GLN A 618 -0.47 17.96 46.32
N ALA A 619 -1.24 18.65 45.47
CA ALA A 619 -2.01 18.02 44.40
C ALA A 619 -1.12 17.28 43.39
N GLN A 620 0.05 17.83 43.04
CA GLN A 620 1.03 17.17 42.19
C GLN A 620 1.59 15.89 42.82
N MET A 621 1.86 15.85 44.14
CA MET A 621 2.28 14.61 44.80
C MET A 621 1.15 13.56 44.86
N GLU A 622 -0.10 13.98 45.07
CA GLU A 622 -1.26 13.06 45.03
C GLU A 622 -1.50 12.48 43.62
N GLU A 623 -1.09 13.20 42.57
CA GLU A 623 -1.13 12.76 41.17
C GLU A 623 0.00 11.79 40.81
N GLU A 624 1.23 12.06 41.26
CA GLU A 624 2.36 11.13 41.08
C GLU A 624 2.18 9.84 41.90
N VAL A 625 1.53 9.91 43.07
CA VAL A 625 1.16 8.70 43.83
C VAL A 625 0.12 7.87 43.07
N ARG A 626 -0.96 8.48 42.55
CA ARG A 626 -1.99 7.78 41.75
C ARG A 626 -1.40 7.14 40.49
N SER A 627 -0.67 7.89 39.68
CA SER A 627 -0.03 7.33 38.47
C SER A 627 1.05 6.30 38.83
N GLY A 628 1.69 6.44 39.99
CA GLY A 628 2.56 5.40 40.57
C GLY A 628 1.85 4.15 41.08
N GLU A 629 0.53 4.19 41.30
CA GLU A 629 -0.32 3.02 41.60
C GLU A 629 -0.83 2.36 40.32
N GLU A 630 -1.33 3.15 39.36
CA GLU A 630 -1.76 2.70 38.03
C GLU A 630 -0.64 1.91 37.33
N ARG A 631 0.59 2.46 37.26
CA ARG A 631 1.77 1.78 36.70
C ARG A 631 2.11 0.46 37.41
N ARG A 632 1.81 0.33 38.71
CA ARG A 632 2.00 -0.91 39.49
C ARG A 632 0.93 -1.96 39.19
N GLU A 633 -0.31 -1.54 38.96
CA GLU A 633 -1.38 -2.44 38.52
C GLU A 633 -1.15 -2.92 37.08
N GLU A 634 -0.72 -2.05 36.17
CA GLU A 634 -0.28 -2.41 34.82
C GLU A 634 0.86 -3.44 34.84
N GLN A 635 1.89 -3.21 35.68
CA GLN A 635 2.96 -4.17 35.89
C GLN A 635 2.43 -5.52 36.40
N ALA A 636 1.56 -5.53 37.41
CA ALA A 636 1.00 -6.75 37.97
C ALA A 636 0.10 -7.52 36.98
N VAL A 637 -0.53 -6.84 36.02
CA VAL A 637 -1.24 -7.46 34.89
C VAL A 637 -0.24 -8.02 33.85
N GLY A 638 0.86 -7.30 33.60
CA GLY A 638 1.98 -7.77 32.77
C GLY A 638 2.60 -9.07 33.30
N ASP A 639 2.95 -9.11 34.59
CA ASP A 639 3.54 -10.28 35.25
C ASP A 639 2.63 -11.51 35.18
N ARG A 640 1.30 -11.33 35.34
CA ARG A 640 0.32 -12.42 35.17
C ARG A 640 0.28 -12.96 33.74
N ARG A 641 0.31 -12.08 32.74
CA ARG A 641 0.38 -12.47 31.32
C ARG A 641 1.69 -13.20 30.99
N TYR A 642 2.82 -12.72 31.53
CA TYR A 642 4.11 -13.39 31.38
C TYR A 642 4.09 -14.80 31.98
N LEU A 643 3.56 -14.97 33.20
CA LEU A 643 3.44 -16.29 33.84
C LEU A 643 2.51 -17.23 33.06
N GLN A 644 1.41 -16.74 32.48
CA GLN A 644 0.55 -17.53 31.60
C GLN A 644 1.30 -18.01 30.35
N VAL A 645 1.93 -17.11 29.61
CA VAL A 645 2.68 -17.44 28.37
C VAL A 645 3.91 -18.33 28.65
N ALA A 646 4.49 -18.24 29.86
CA ALA A 646 5.52 -19.17 30.33
C ALA A 646 4.97 -20.58 30.61
N GLY A 647 3.76 -20.69 31.15
CA GLY A 647 3.05 -21.97 31.33
C GLY A 647 2.70 -22.61 29.98
N GLU A 648 2.08 -21.85 29.07
CA GLU A 648 1.77 -22.27 27.70
C GLU A 648 3.05 -22.75 26.96
N ASN A 649 4.20 -22.10 27.19
CA ASN A 649 5.49 -22.55 26.67
C ASN A 649 5.93 -23.91 27.23
N GLN A 650 5.70 -24.18 28.52
CA GLN A 650 6.06 -25.46 29.15
C GLN A 650 5.15 -26.59 28.65
N GLU A 651 3.85 -26.33 28.49
CA GLU A 651 2.89 -27.28 27.90
C GLU A 651 3.26 -27.60 26.44
N MET A 652 3.54 -26.59 25.61
CA MET A 652 3.97 -26.81 24.22
C MET A 652 5.31 -27.56 24.12
N ARG A 653 6.24 -27.37 25.07
CA ARG A 653 7.47 -28.18 25.16
C ARG A 653 7.17 -29.64 25.54
N ALA A 654 6.26 -29.90 26.47
CA ALA A 654 5.86 -31.26 26.82
C ALA A 654 5.16 -31.99 25.64
N VAL A 655 4.35 -31.27 24.85
CA VAL A 655 3.77 -31.78 23.59
C VAL A 655 4.85 -32.03 22.53
N LEU A 656 5.86 -31.16 22.41
CA LEU A 656 6.99 -31.37 21.51
C LEU A 656 7.80 -32.62 21.91
N GLU A 657 8.15 -32.78 23.19
CA GLU A 657 8.90 -33.97 23.62
C GLU A 657 8.11 -35.28 23.46
N THR A 658 6.79 -35.27 23.66
CA THR A 658 5.95 -36.46 23.48
C THR A 658 5.77 -36.82 22.01
N THR A 659 5.63 -35.83 21.13
CA THR A 659 5.63 -36.06 19.67
C THR A 659 7.00 -36.46 19.12
N GLU A 660 8.11 -35.94 19.67
CA GLU A 660 9.46 -36.45 19.37
C GLU A 660 9.66 -37.91 19.78
N ARG A 661 9.18 -38.30 20.98
CA ARG A 661 9.22 -39.70 21.43
C ARG A 661 8.43 -40.59 20.48
N ALA A 662 7.22 -40.18 20.08
CA ALA A 662 6.41 -40.91 19.11
C ALA A 662 7.10 -41.03 17.73
N ARG A 663 7.73 -39.95 17.23
CA ARG A 663 8.52 -39.99 15.99
C ARG A 663 9.65 -41.02 16.08
N LYS A 664 10.43 -41.03 17.17
CA LYS A 664 11.53 -41.97 17.38
C LYS A 664 11.05 -43.43 17.43
N THR A 665 9.86 -43.71 17.96
CA THR A 665 9.24 -45.05 17.91
C THR A 665 8.90 -45.44 16.47
N LEU A 666 8.24 -44.56 15.71
CA LEU A 666 7.87 -44.82 14.31
C LEU A 666 9.10 -44.96 13.39
N GLU A 667 10.19 -44.24 13.68
CA GLU A 667 11.46 -44.38 12.98
C GLU A 667 12.12 -45.74 13.25
N ALA A 668 12.05 -46.24 14.49
CA ALA A 668 12.50 -47.60 14.83
C ALA A 668 11.63 -48.69 14.17
N GLU A 669 10.31 -48.53 14.15
CA GLU A 669 9.39 -49.44 13.45
C GLU A 669 9.65 -49.47 11.93
N LEU A 670 9.88 -48.30 11.32
CA LEU A 670 10.26 -48.18 9.91
C LEU A 670 11.62 -48.86 9.63
N GLN A 671 12.58 -48.72 10.54
CA GLN A 671 13.89 -49.35 10.42
C GLN A 671 13.79 -50.88 10.53
N GLU A 672 13.03 -51.41 11.50
CA GLU A 672 12.70 -52.84 11.58
C GLU A 672 12.02 -53.38 10.31
N VAL A 673 11.07 -52.64 9.74
CA VAL A 673 10.40 -53.02 8.48
C VAL A 673 11.39 -53.01 7.31
N THR A 674 12.29 -52.03 7.26
CA THR A 674 13.35 -51.95 6.24
C THR A 674 14.30 -53.14 6.34
N GLU A 675 14.73 -53.53 7.54
CA GLU A 675 15.55 -54.72 7.78
C GLU A 675 14.83 -56.01 7.37
N LYS A 676 13.54 -56.15 7.69
CA LYS A 676 12.70 -57.29 7.27
C LYS A 676 12.57 -57.35 5.73
N CYS A 677 12.43 -56.21 5.05
CA CYS A 677 12.44 -56.14 3.59
C CYS A 677 13.80 -56.51 2.98
N CYS A 678 14.91 -56.08 3.57
CA CYS A 678 16.26 -56.48 3.16
C CYS A 678 16.49 -57.99 3.33
N LEU A 679 16.04 -58.57 4.44
CA LEU A 679 16.11 -60.02 4.70
C LEU A 679 15.30 -60.81 3.67
N LEU A 680 14.06 -60.39 3.37
CA LEU A 680 13.20 -61.00 2.35
C LEU A 680 13.81 -60.89 0.94
N ASN A 681 14.42 -59.75 0.59
CA ASN A 681 15.12 -59.60 -0.69
C ASN A 681 16.32 -60.56 -0.77
N SER A 682 17.10 -60.72 0.31
CA SER A 682 18.21 -61.68 0.35
C SER A 682 17.74 -63.14 0.21
N GLN A 683 16.62 -63.50 0.85
CA GLN A 683 15.97 -64.81 0.67
C GLN A 683 15.44 -65.01 -0.76
N LEU A 684 14.93 -63.95 -1.40
CA LEU A 684 14.48 -63.98 -2.80
C LEU A 684 15.66 -64.19 -3.76
N GLN A 685 16.78 -63.48 -3.58
CA GLN A 685 17.99 -63.69 -4.39
C GLN A 685 18.58 -65.09 -4.21
N SER A 686 18.61 -65.60 -2.97
CA SER A 686 18.95 -67.00 -2.67
C SER A 686 18.06 -67.97 -3.46
N SER A 687 16.73 -67.80 -3.37
CA SER A 687 15.74 -68.63 -4.08
C SER A 687 15.89 -68.56 -5.60
N VAL A 688 16.16 -67.37 -6.16
CA VAL A 688 16.42 -67.16 -7.60
C VAL A 688 17.71 -67.84 -8.05
N SER A 689 18.76 -67.82 -7.23
CA SER A 689 20.03 -68.53 -7.51
C SER A 689 19.85 -70.05 -7.50
N MET A 690 19.08 -70.58 -6.53
CA MET A 690 18.76 -72.00 -6.43
C MET A 690 17.88 -72.45 -7.61
N ARG A 691 16.89 -71.64 -8.00
CA ARG A 691 16.05 -71.86 -9.19
C ARG A 691 16.90 -71.90 -10.47
N ARG A 692 17.83 -70.95 -10.66
CA ARG A 692 18.78 -70.96 -11.79
C ARG A 692 19.65 -72.22 -11.82
N LYS A 693 20.07 -72.73 -10.66
CA LYS A 693 20.83 -73.97 -10.58
C LYS A 693 19.99 -75.16 -11.05
N LEU A 694 18.76 -75.28 -10.55
CA LEU A 694 17.82 -76.32 -10.99
C LEU A 694 17.44 -76.20 -12.48
N GLU A 695 17.39 -74.99 -13.04
CA GLU A 695 17.22 -74.76 -14.49
C GLU A 695 18.40 -75.30 -15.31
N LEU A 696 19.64 -75.15 -14.81
CA LEU A 696 20.85 -75.72 -15.44
C LEU A 696 20.93 -77.24 -15.27
N ASP A 697 20.65 -77.75 -14.07
CA ASP A 697 20.62 -79.18 -13.76
C ASP A 697 19.56 -79.90 -14.64
N LEU A 698 18.41 -79.24 -14.89
CA LEU A 698 17.37 -79.71 -15.82
C LEU A 698 17.82 -79.67 -17.28
N GLN A 699 18.58 -78.64 -17.71
CA GLN A 699 19.16 -78.62 -19.07
C GLN A 699 20.17 -79.75 -19.28
N ALA A 700 21.02 -80.05 -18.29
CA ALA A 700 21.95 -81.18 -18.35
C ALA A 700 21.20 -82.51 -18.48
N LEU A 701 20.19 -82.76 -17.64
CA LEU A 701 19.35 -83.97 -17.71
C LEU A 701 18.58 -84.09 -19.05
N LEU A 702 18.19 -82.98 -19.66
CA LEU A 702 17.59 -82.98 -21.00
C LEU A 702 18.60 -83.35 -22.09
N GLN A 703 19.85 -82.87 -22.00
CA GLN A 703 20.92 -83.29 -22.92
C GLN A 703 21.27 -84.77 -22.74
N GLU A 704 21.46 -85.25 -21.51
CA GLU A 704 21.70 -86.67 -21.21
C GLU A 704 20.56 -87.56 -21.74
N HIS A 705 19.30 -87.12 -21.61
CA HIS A 705 18.16 -87.83 -22.18
C HIS A 705 18.12 -87.79 -23.71
N GLU A 706 18.49 -86.67 -24.36
CA GLU A 706 18.63 -86.61 -25.82
C GLU A 706 19.76 -87.50 -26.33
N GLU A 707 20.92 -87.52 -25.65
CA GLU A 707 22.05 -88.41 -25.94
C GLU A 707 21.62 -89.88 -25.83
N VAL A 708 21.03 -90.29 -24.70
CA VAL A 708 20.47 -91.65 -24.51
C VAL A 708 19.39 -91.98 -25.56
N GLN A 709 18.56 -91.03 -25.99
CA GLN A 709 17.66 -91.25 -27.11
C GLN A 709 18.40 -91.45 -28.44
N THR A 710 19.48 -90.72 -28.72
CA THR A 710 20.28 -90.96 -29.93
C THR A 710 21.03 -92.28 -29.89
N GLU A 711 21.53 -92.70 -28.72
CA GLU A 711 22.13 -94.02 -28.53
C GLU A 711 21.08 -95.13 -28.71
N LEU A 712 19.88 -94.98 -28.15
CA LEU A 712 18.77 -95.91 -28.31
C LEU A 712 18.32 -95.99 -29.78
N ARG A 713 18.21 -94.87 -30.49
CA ARG A 713 17.95 -94.85 -31.94
C ARG A 713 19.07 -95.56 -32.70
N GLY A 714 20.34 -95.29 -32.37
CA GLY A 714 21.51 -95.95 -32.97
C GLY A 714 21.61 -97.45 -32.65
N ALA A 715 21.15 -97.89 -31.48
CA ALA A 715 21.02 -99.29 -31.11
C ALA A 715 19.84 -99.96 -31.84
N THR A 716 18.72 -99.25 -32.00
CA THR A 716 17.56 -99.72 -32.75
C THR A 716 17.88 -99.84 -34.24
N GLU A 717 18.61 -98.90 -34.83
CA GLU A 717 19.10 -98.99 -36.22
C GLU A 717 20.14 -100.11 -36.39
N ARG A 718 21.02 -100.35 -35.40
CA ARG A 718 21.89 -101.54 -35.40
C ARG A 718 21.09 -102.83 -35.29
N ALA A 719 20.05 -102.89 -34.47
CA ALA A 719 19.17 -104.06 -34.34
C ALA A 719 18.31 -104.28 -35.60
N LYS A 720 17.85 -103.22 -36.27
CA LYS A 720 17.19 -103.31 -37.59
C LYS A 720 18.16 -103.77 -38.68
N LYS A 721 19.42 -103.31 -38.66
CA LYS A 721 20.45 -103.77 -39.61
C LYS A 721 20.81 -105.23 -39.36
N ALA A 722 21.10 -105.63 -38.13
CA ALA A 722 21.37 -107.02 -37.77
C ALA A 722 20.15 -107.93 -38.01
N GLY A 723 18.92 -107.45 -37.76
CA GLY A 723 17.69 -108.17 -38.09
C GLY A 723 17.43 -108.24 -39.59
N GLY A 724 17.76 -107.19 -40.34
CA GLY A 724 17.71 -107.15 -41.80
C GLY A 724 18.77 -108.07 -42.43
N GLU A 725 19.96 -108.14 -41.86
CA GLU A 725 21.03 -109.07 -42.22
C GLU A 725 20.68 -110.50 -41.82
N TRP A 726 20.03 -110.73 -40.67
CA TRP A 726 19.55 -112.05 -40.27
C TRP A 726 18.42 -112.53 -41.18
N VAL A 727 17.48 -111.65 -41.56
CA VAL A 727 16.46 -111.93 -42.59
C VAL A 727 17.12 -112.13 -43.96
N ARG A 728 18.15 -111.35 -44.31
CA ARG A 728 18.88 -111.52 -45.58
C ARG A 728 19.66 -112.83 -45.61
N VAL A 729 20.27 -113.26 -44.51
CA VAL A 729 21.02 -114.53 -44.39
C VAL A 729 20.06 -115.73 -44.26
N ALA A 730 18.92 -115.57 -43.60
CA ALA A 730 17.86 -116.57 -43.59
C ALA A 730 17.23 -116.71 -44.99
N GLU A 731 17.03 -115.62 -45.71
CA GLU A 731 16.58 -115.63 -47.11
C GLU A 731 17.68 -116.10 -48.06
N GLU A 732 18.96 -115.81 -47.85
CA GLU A 732 20.09 -116.38 -48.59
C GLU A 732 20.19 -117.89 -48.36
N LEU A 733 19.94 -118.38 -47.13
CA LEU A 733 19.89 -119.81 -46.82
C LEU A 733 18.63 -120.48 -47.40
N ARG A 734 17.49 -119.79 -47.38
CA ARG A 734 16.24 -120.23 -48.02
C ARG A 734 16.41 -120.28 -49.54
N LEU A 735 17.07 -119.28 -50.12
CA LEU A 735 17.41 -119.17 -51.53
C LEU A 735 18.54 -120.13 -51.93
N GLU A 736 19.44 -120.55 -51.04
CA GLU A 736 20.42 -121.62 -51.33
C GLU A 736 19.78 -123.02 -51.22
N GLN A 737 18.86 -123.25 -50.28
CA GLN A 737 18.06 -124.48 -50.26
C GLN A 737 17.13 -124.55 -51.48
N GLU A 738 16.48 -123.44 -51.84
CA GLU A 738 15.75 -123.31 -53.09
C GLU A 738 16.68 -123.36 -54.30
N ALA A 739 17.90 -122.82 -54.28
CA ALA A 739 18.85 -122.88 -55.40
C ALA A 739 19.49 -124.25 -55.55
N ALA A 740 19.62 -125.08 -54.51
CA ALA A 740 20.02 -126.46 -54.65
C ALA A 740 18.92 -127.29 -55.35
N VAL A 741 17.67 -127.14 -54.89
CA VAL A 741 16.49 -127.79 -55.50
C VAL A 741 16.22 -127.23 -56.90
N GLN A 742 16.38 -125.92 -57.10
CA GLN A 742 16.25 -125.25 -58.38
C GLN A 742 17.45 -125.56 -59.28
N GLN A 743 18.69 -125.73 -58.83
CA GLN A 743 19.78 -126.17 -59.72
C GLN A 743 19.56 -127.60 -60.22
N GLN A 744 19.02 -128.51 -59.39
CA GLN A 744 18.62 -129.83 -59.87
C GLN A 744 17.42 -129.80 -60.83
N ARG A 745 16.55 -128.78 -60.77
CA ARG A 745 15.45 -128.56 -61.73
C ARG A 745 15.92 -127.80 -62.98
N LEU A 746 16.67 -126.72 -62.84
CA LEU A 746 17.30 -125.88 -63.86
C LEU A 746 18.34 -126.64 -64.68
N LYS A 747 19.07 -127.61 -64.11
CA LYS A 747 19.90 -128.50 -64.93
C LYS A 747 19.07 -129.25 -65.99
N LYS A 748 17.83 -129.62 -65.66
CA LYS A 748 16.88 -130.25 -66.60
C LYS A 748 16.00 -129.25 -67.36
N ALA A 749 15.84 -128.02 -66.84
CA ALA A 749 14.97 -126.99 -67.42
C ALA A 749 15.72 -125.98 -68.30
N LEU A 750 17.00 -125.70 -68.08
CA LEU A 750 17.83 -124.84 -68.96
C LEU A 750 18.13 -125.54 -70.30
N GLU A 751 18.20 -126.87 -70.30
CA GLU A 751 18.21 -127.70 -71.51
C GLU A 751 16.93 -127.51 -72.38
N ALA A 752 15.85 -126.95 -71.82
CA ALA A 752 14.60 -126.63 -72.50
C ALA A 752 14.35 -125.12 -72.66
N GLN A 753 14.51 -124.32 -71.61
CA GLN A 753 14.22 -122.89 -71.55
C GLN A 753 15.15 -122.02 -72.41
N ALA A 754 16.33 -122.53 -72.79
CA ALA A 754 17.16 -121.93 -73.84
C ALA A 754 16.41 -121.80 -75.20
N LYS A 755 15.28 -122.51 -75.39
CA LYS A 755 14.39 -122.37 -76.55
C LYS A 755 13.13 -121.53 -76.30
N GLU A 756 12.86 -121.11 -75.06
CA GLU A 756 11.62 -120.40 -74.67
C GLU A 756 11.88 -118.96 -74.21
N LEU A 757 13.02 -118.69 -73.58
CA LEU A 757 13.38 -117.36 -73.06
C LEU A 757 13.61 -116.30 -74.15
N GLY A 758 13.76 -116.70 -75.41
CA GLY A 758 13.83 -115.77 -76.55
C GLY A 758 12.49 -115.10 -76.91
N VAL A 759 11.36 -115.57 -76.37
CA VAL A 759 10.02 -115.05 -76.74
C VAL A 759 9.40 -114.14 -75.66
N ARG A 760 9.77 -114.32 -74.38
CA ARG A 760 9.16 -113.56 -73.27
C ARG A 760 9.85 -112.24 -72.90
N LEU A 761 10.96 -111.89 -73.56
CA LEU A 761 11.62 -110.60 -73.34
C LEU A 761 10.77 -109.45 -73.93
N ASP A 762 10.28 -109.63 -75.15
CA ASP A 762 9.52 -108.64 -75.91
C ASP A 762 8.15 -108.27 -75.27
N GLU A 763 7.57 -109.17 -74.47
CA GLU A 763 6.27 -108.95 -73.82
C GLU A 763 6.37 -108.08 -72.55
N ALA A 764 7.55 -107.98 -71.93
CA ALA A 764 7.73 -107.31 -70.65
C ALA A 764 7.80 -105.77 -70.76
N GLU A 765 8.38 -105.24 -71.84
CA GLU A 765 8.67 -103.80 -71.96
C GLU A 765 7.41 -102.91 -72.00
N GLN A 766 6.29 -103.41 -72.51
CA GLN A 766 5.10 -102.59 -72.73
C GLN A 766 4.31 -102.22 -71.47
N MET A 767 4.51 -102.90 -70.34
CA MET A 767 3.66 -102.68 -69.14
C MET A 767 4.14 -101.52 -68.24
N GLY A 768 5.42 -101.12 -68.28
CA GLY A 768 5.95 -100.09 -67.38
C GLY A 768 5.40 -98.66 -67.62
N LEU A 769 4.98 -98.34 -68.84
CA LEU A 769 4.75 -96.95 -69.29
C LEU A 769 3.49 -96.25 -68.75
N LYS A 770 2.61 -96.94 -67.99
CA LYS A 770 1.27 -96.42 -67.64
C LYS A 770 1.10 -95.93 -66.19
N GLY A 771 2.08 -96.15 -65.30
CA GLY A 771 1.96 -95.80 -63.87
C GLY A 771 2.30 -94.33 -63.52
N GLY A 772 3.47 -93.83 -63.97
CA GLY A 772 4.11 -92.67 -63.34
C GLY A 772 3.39 -91.31 -63.45
N LYS A 773 2.55 -91.10 -64.47
CA LYS A 773 2.02 -89.76 -64.80
C LYS A 773 1.04 -89.17 -63.76
N LYS A 774 0.41 -89.97 -62.90
CA LYS A 774 -0.61 -89.48 -61.95
C LYS A 774 -0.07 -88.87 -60.64
N ILE A 775 1.18 -89.13 -60.28
CA ILE A 775 1.77 -88.66 -59.01
C ILE A 775 2.37 -87.26 -59.18
N ILE A 776 3.12 -87.05 -60.28
CA ILE A 776 3.77 -85.78 -60.63
C ILE A 776 2.73 -84.64 -60.65
N GLN A 777 1.59 -84.86 -61.30
CA GLN A 777 0.53 -83.86 -61.49
C GLN A 777 -0.14 -83.37 -60.18
N LYS A 778 0.04 -84.07 -59.05
CA LYS A 778 -0.40 -83.56 -57.73
C LYS A 778 0.62 -82.63 -57.08
N LEU A 779 1.91 -82.94 -57.21
CA LEU A 779 2.99 -82.14 -56.62
C LEU A 779 3.15 -80.79 -57.35
N GLU A 780 2.89 -80.77 -58.67
CA GLU A 780 2.83 -79.54 -59.49
C GLU A 780 1.67 -78.59 -59.11
N GLY A 781 0.65 -79.09 -58.38
CA GLY A 781 -0.48 -78.29 -57.89
C GLY A 781 -0.12 -77.52 -56.62
N THR A 782 0.34 -78.24 -55.59
CA THR A 782 0.63 -77.66 -54.26
C THR A 782 1.75 -76.62 -54.28
N VAL A 783 2.69 -76.71 -55.22
CA VAL A 783 3.73 -75.67 -55.41
C VAL A 783 3.09 -74.33 -55.82
N LYS A 784 2.13 -74.35 -56.77
CA LYS A 784 1.50 -73.13 -57.29
C LYS A 784 0.59 -72.43 -56.28
N GLU A 785 -0.01 -73.18 -55.38
CA GLU A 785 -0.83 -72.62 -54.30
C GLU A 785 0.05 -71.86 -53.30
N LEU A 786 1.19 -72.42 -52.91
CA LEU A 786 2.18 -71.75 -52.04
C LEU A 786 2.85 -70.53 -52.70
N GLU A 787 3.11 -70.60 -54.02
CA GLU A 787 3.60 -69.44 -54.79
C GLU A 787 2.58 -68.28 -54.78
N LEU A 788 1.28 -68.57 -54.91
CA LEU A 788 0.21 -67.56 -54.90
C LEU A 788 0.00 -66.93 -53.52
N GLU A 789 0.13 -67.69 -52.42
CA GLU A 789 0.02 -67.13 -51.07
C GLU A 789 1.20 -66.19 -50.74
N LEU A 790 2.42 -66.57 -51.13
CA LEU A 790 3.61 -65.72 -50.99
C LEU A 790 3.46 -64.41 -51.78
N ASP A 791 2.96 -64.50 -53.02
CA ASP A 791 2.74 -63.35 -53.90
C ASP A 791 1.56 -62.47 -53.43
N ALA A 792 0.61 -63.00 -52.65
CA ALA A 792 -0.43 -62.24 -51.98
C ALA A 792 0.10 -61.45 -50.77
N GLU A 793 0.95 -62.07 -49.93
CA GLU A 793 1.49 -61.41 -48.74
C GLU A 793 2.52 -60.32 -49.07
N GLN A 794 3.32 -60.51 -50.13
CA GLN A 794 4.17 -59.44 -50.67
C GLN A 794 3.36 -58.20 -51.12
N LYS A 795 2.14 -58.38 -51.64
CA LYS A 795 1.25 -57.26 -51.97
C LYS A 795 0.74 -56.53 -50.73
N ARG A 796 0.34 -57.25 -49.67
CA ARG A 796 -0.05 -56.65 -48.36
C ARG A 796 1.11 -55.86 -47.73
N HIS A 797 2.33 -56.38 -47.82
CA HIS A 797 3.53 -55.66 -47.38
C HIS A 797 3.78 -54.39 -48.23
N GLY A 798 3.59 -54.48 -49.55
CA GLY A 798 3.65 -53.33 -50.45
C GLY A 798 2.60 -52.24 -50.16
N GLU A 799 1.42 -52.59 -49.64
CA GLU A 799 0.36 -51.65 -49.27
C GLU A 799 0.61 -50.98 -47.91
N THR A 800 1.08 -51.74 -46.91
CA THR A 800 1.46 -51.18 -45.60
C THR A 800 2.63 -50.20 -45.72
N VAL A 801 3.64 -50.49 -46.55
CA VAL A 801 4.73 -49.54 -46.87
C VAL A 801 4.22 -48.28 -47.60
N LYS A 802 3.23 -48.39 -48.49
CA LYS A 802 2.58 -47.21 -49.12
C LYS A 802 1.79 -46.37 -48.11
N SER A 803 1.16 -47.01 -47.13
CA SER A 803 0.44 -46.34 -46.03
C SER A 803 1.41 -45.56 -45.13
N LEU A 804 2.52 -46.18 -44.71
CA LEU A 804 3.61 -45.52 -43.99
C LEU A 804 4.12 -44.28 -44.74
N ARG A 805 4.44 -44.42 -46.04
CA ARG A 805 4.91 -43.29 -46.87
C ARG A 805 3.87 -42.18 -47.08
N LYS A 806 2.57 -42.44 -46.94
CA LYS A 806 1.54 -41.40 -46.87
C LYS A 806 1.56 -40.67 -45.53
N ASN A 807 1.69 -41.40 -44.43
CA ASN A 807 1.73 -40.83 -43.09
C ASN A 807 3.03 -40.03 -42.85
N GLU A 808 4.17 -40.46 -43.38
CA GLU A 808 5.43 -39.69 -43.38
C GLU A 808 5.30 -38.35 -44.11
N ARG A 809 4.61 -38.32 -45.26
CA ARG A 809 4.33 -37.07 -45.99
C ARG A 809 3.43 -36.15 -45.18
N ARG A 810 2.33 -36.68 -44.64
CA ARG A 810 1.40 -35.93 -43.79
C ARG A 810 2.07 -35.38 -42.53
N LEU A 811 3.03 -36.12 -41.95
CA LEU A 811 3.84 -35.64 -40.84
C LEU A 811 4.75 -34.48 -41.26
N LYS A 812 5.40 -34.58 -42.42
CA LYS A 812 6.24 -33.49 -42.97
C LYS A 812 5.42 -32.25 -43.37
N GLU A 813 4.21 -32.44 -43.90
CA GLU A 813 3.25 -31.37 -44.18
C GLU A 813 2.85 -30.64 -42.88
N LEU A 814 2.54 -31.38 -41.80
CA LEU A 814 2.22 -30.80 -40.49
C LEU A 814 3.43 -30.11 -39.83
N VAL A 815 4.65 -30.64 -39.98
CA VAL A 815 5.87 -29.98 -39.49
C VAL A 815 6.13 -28.68 -40.26
N PHE A 816 6.03 -28.70 -41.59
CA PHE A 816 6.18 -27.50 -42.41
C PHE A 816 5.14 -26.43 -42.07
N GLN A 817 3.88 -26.84 -41.85
CA GLN A 817 2.81 -25.93 -41.44
C GLN A 817 3.06 -25.33 -40.05
N SER A 818 3.59 -26.12 -39.09
CA SER A 818 4.02 -25.62 -37.78
C SER A 818 5.18 -24.63 -37.86
N GLU A 819 6.14 -24.85 -38.76
CA GLU A 819 7.22 -23.89 -39.03
C GLU A 819 6.72 -22.60 -39.69
N GLU A 820 5.74 -22.69 -40.58
CA GLU A 820 5.13 -21.53 -41.23
C GLU A 820 4.28 -20.71 -40.24
N ASP A 821 3.51 -21.38 -39.37
CA ASP A 821 2.79 -20.73 -38.28
C ASP A 821 3.74 -20.06 -37.28
N GLN A 822 4.88 -20.67 -36.91
CA GLN A 822 5.90 -20.01 -36.10
C GLN A 822 6.48 -18.76 -36.78
N LYS A 823 6.78 -18.82 -38.09
CA LYS A 823 7.27 -17.66 -38.86
C LYS A 823 6.21 -16.55 -38.92
N ASN A 824 4.91 -16.90 -39.00
CA ASN A 824 3.82 -15.94 -38.91
C ASN A 824 3.64 -15.36 -37.50
N GLN A 825 3.89 -16.15 -36.45
CA GLN A 825 3.87 -15.68 -35.06
C GLN A 825 5.01 -14.69 -34.78
N GLN A 826 6.22 -14.95 -35.29
CA GLN A 826 7.35 -14.02 -35.24
C GLN A 826 7.06 -12.72 -36.01
N ARG A 827 6.51 -12.80 -37.23
CA ARG A 827 6.05 -11.61 -38.00
C ARG A 827 5.02 -10.78 -37.22
N MET A 828 4.12 -11.42 -36.49
CA MET A 828 3.14 -10.75 -35.62
C MET A 828 3.80 -10.10 -34.40
N GLN A 829 4.78 -10.76 -33.77
CA GLN A 829 5.56 -10.17 -32.67
C GLN A 829 6.35 -8.93 -33.14
N GLU A 830 7.07 -9.03 -34.27
CA GLU A 830 7.75 -7.87 -34.89
C GLU A 830 6.77 -6.73 -35.21
N LEU A 831 5.56 -7.04 -35.70
CA LEU A 831 4.53 -6.03 -35.97
C LEU A 831 4.05 -5.36 -34.69
N VAL A 832 3.84 -6.12 -33.61
CA VAL A 832 3.47 -5.60 -32.29
C VAL A 832 4.59 -4.72 -31.72
N GLU A 833 5.86 -5.12 -31.80
CA GLU A 833 7.00 -4.31 -31.35
C GLU A 833 7.15 -3.02 -32.15
N ARG A 834 7.00 -3.07 -33.48
CA ARG A 834 6.98 -1.87 -34.34
C ARG A 834 5.81 -0.94 -33.99
N LEU A 835 4.65 -1.48 -33.63
CA LEU A 835 3.49 -0.69 -33.19
C LEU A 835 3.68 -0.11 -31.78
N GLN A 836 4.27 -0.85 -30.84
CA GLN A 836 4.63 -0.34 -29.52
C GLN A 836 5.69 0.76 -29.58
N ASN A 837 6.70 0.61 -30.45
CA ASN A 837 7.71 1.65 -30.65
C ASN A 837 7.13 2.89 -31.35
N LYS A 838 6.16 2.73 -32.26
CA LYS A 838 5.36 3.86 -32.77
C LYS A 838 4.48 4.51 -31.69
N MET A 839 3.85 3.73 -30.81
CA MET A 839 3.08 4.28 -29.67
C MET A 839 3.98 5.07 -28.71
N LYS A 840 5.19 4.59 -28.41
CA LYS A 840 6.19 5.33 -27.61
C LYS A 840 6.63 6.63 -28.31
N ALA A 841 6.86 6.59 -29.62
CA ALA A 841 7.21 7.78 -30.40
C ALA A 841 6.05 8.81 -30.42
N TYR A 842 4.81 8.38 -30.62
CA TYR A 842 3.65 9.29 -30.59
C TYR A 842 3.35 9.82 -29.18
N LYS A 843 3.54 9.03 -28.12
CA LYS A 843 3.48 9.55 -26.74
C LYS A 843 4.47 10.69 -26.55
N ARG A 844 5.75 10.46 -26.89
CA ARG A 844 6.79 11.48 -26.79
C ARG A 844 6.48 12.72 -27.64
N GLN A 845 5.91 12.54 -28.83
CA GLN A 845 5.50 13.66 -29.68
C GLN A 845 4.28 14.44 -29.15
N VAL A 846 3.44 13.82 -28.31
CA VAL A 846 2.37 14.51 -27.55
C VAL A 846 2.97 15.22 -26.35
N GLU A 847 3.86 14.56 -25.60
CA GLU A 847 4.60 15.14 -24.46
C GLU A 847 5.39 16.40 -24.90
N ASP A 848 6.17 16.32 -25.99
CA ASP A 848 6.90 17.46 -26.59
C ASP A 848 5.94 18.60 -27.02
N ALA A 849 4.72 18.27 -27.48
CA ALA A 849 3.73 19.25 -27.90
C ALA A 849 2.98 19.89 -26.72
N GLU A 850 2.74 19.14 -25.64
CA GLU A 850 2.19 19.64 -24.38
C GLU A 850 3.20 20.55 -23.66
N GLU A 851 4.51 20.21 -23.68
CA GLU A 851 5.56 21.13 -23.21
C GLU A 851 5.57 22.43 -24.02
N GLN A 852 5.51 22.37 -25.35
CA GLN A 852 5.44 23.57 -26.18
C GLN A 852 4.15 24.39 -25.95
N ALA A 853 3.00 23.73 -25.76
CA ALA A 853 1.75 24.39 -25.41
C ALA A 853 1.85 25.09 -24.04
N ASN A 854 2.43 24.44 -23.03
CA ASN A 854 2.66 24.99 -21.71
C ASN A 854 3.68 26.15 -21.72
N MET A 855 4.76 26.04 -22.49
CA MET A 855 5.71 27.15 -22.70
C MET A 855 5.04 28.36 -23.35
N ASN A 856 4.13 28.14 -24.30
CA ASN A 856 3.40 29.22 -24.97
C ASN A 856 2.29 29.80 -24.08
N LEU A 857 1.64 29.00 -23.22
CA LEU A 857 0.75 29.48 -22.14
C LEU A 857 1.51 30.30 -21.09
N ALA A 858 2.72 29.89 -20.71
CA ALA A 858 3.58 30.65 -19.79
C ALA A 858 3.99 32.01 -20.39
N LYS A 859 4.38 32.03 -21.68
CA LYS A 859 4.61 33.28 -22.42
C LYS A 859 3.36 34.14 -22.47
N TYR A 860 2.19 33.56 -22.79
CA TYR A 860 0.92 34.27 -22.85
C TYR A 860 0.56 34.92 -21.51
N ARG A 861 0.67 34.18 -20.40
CA ARG A 861 0.49 34.72 -19.04
C ARG A 861 1.47 35.85 -18.73
N LYS A 862 2.73 35.73 -19.14
CA LYS A 862 3.73 36.79 -18.97
C LYS A 862 3.40 38.04 -19.80
N THR A 863 2.93 37.88 -21.05
CA THR A 863 2.48 39.02 -21.86
C THR A 863 1.16 39.61 -21.39
N VAL A 864 0.31 38.85 -20.68
CA VAL A 864 -0.87 39.38 -19.99
C VAL A 864 -0.42 40.21 -18.79
N HIS A 865 0.44 39.72 -17.90
CA HIS A 865 0.98 40.56 -16.81
C HIS A 865 1.77 41.79 -17.31
N GLU A 866 2.53 41.69 -18.40
CA GLU A 866 3.19 42.86 -18.99
C GLU A 866 2.18 43.87 -19.61
N LEU A 867 0.96 43.42 -19.94
CA LEU A 867 -0.18 44.26 -20.31
C LEU A 867 -0.87 44.83 -19.05
N ASP A 868 -1.17 44.01 -18.05
CA ASP A 868 -1.77 44.41 -16.75
C ASP A 868 -0.91 45.51 -16.11
N ASP A 869 0.41 45.30 -16.01
CA ASP A 869 1.39 46.30 -15.54
C ASP A 869 1.31 47.60 -16.38
N ALA A 870 1.07 47.50 -17.69
CA ALA A 870 0.98 48.65 -18.58
C ALA A 870 -0.36 49.39 -18.45
N GLU A 871 -1.46 48.68 -18.20
CA GLU A 871 -2.77 49.24 -17.89
C GLU A 871 -2.78 49.89 -16.50
N GLU A 872 -2.18 49.27 -15.46
CA GLU A 872 -1.98 49.93 -14.16
C GLU A 872 -1.11 51.19 -14.28
N ARG A 873 -0.03 51.17 -15.09
CA ARG A 873 0.78 52.38 -15.37
C ARG A 873 -0.01 53.43 -16.13
N ALA A 874 -0.94 53.03 -17.01
CA ALA A 874 -1.86 53.95 -17.68
C ALA A 874 -2.87 54.55 -16.70
N ASP A 875 -3.48 53.76 -15.80
CA ASP A 875 -4.41 54.21 -14.76
C ASP A 875 -3.73 55.10 -13.71
N ILE A 876 -2.47 54.84 -13.37
CA ILE A 876 -1.66 55.74 -12.52
C ILE A 876 -1.42 57.08 -13.24
N ALA A 877 -1.19 57.07 -14.56
CA ALA A 877 -1.06 58.30 -15.36
C ALA A 877 -2.40 59.04 -15.54
N GLU A 878 -3.49 58.33 -15.80
CA GLU A 878 -4.87 58.85 -15.90
C GLU A 878 -5.32 59.47 -14.57
N THR A 879 -5.10 58.78 -13.44
CA THR A 879 -5.43 59.31 -12.10
C THR A 879 -4.52 60.46 -11.69
N ALA A 880 -3.26 60.50 -12.12
CA ALA A 880 -2.39 61.67 -11.98
C ALA A 880 -2.90 62.87 -12.81
N LEU A 881 -3.26 62.66 -14.07
CA LEU A 881 -3.89 63.68 -14.93
C LEU A 881 -5.23 64.16 -14.36
N THR A 882 -6.00 63.27 -13.76
CA THR A 882 -7.28 63.59 -13.11
C THR A 882 -7.07 64.41 -11.83
N LYS A 883 -6.05 64.08 -11.02
CA LYS A 883 -5.60 64.89 -9.87
C LYS A 883 -5.06 66.28 -10.27
N ILE A 884 -4.52 66.42 -11.49
CA ILE A 884 -4.12 67.72 -12.05
C ILE A 884 -5.35 68.51 -12.57
N ARG A 885 -6.30 67.83 -13.24
CA ARG A 885 -7.56 68.42 -13.72
C ARG A 885 -8.43 68.94 -12.56
N THR A 886 -8.49 68.25 -11.42
CA THR A 886 -9.23 68.74 -10.24
C THR A 886 -8.51 69.88 -9.51
N LYS A 887 -7.19 70.02 -9.63
CA LYS A 887 -6.41 71.14 -9.06
C LYS A 887 -6.41 72.44 -9.90
N ARG A 888 -7.14 72.52 -11.01
CA ARG A 888 -7.34 73.75 -11.80
C ARG A 888 -8.82 74.08 -12.04
N ARG A 889 -9.62 74.17 -10.98
CA ARG A 889 -11.06 74.50 -11.10
C ARG A 889 -11.62 75.52 -10.10
N ASP A 890 -10.80 76.50 -9.70
CA ASP A 890 -11.27 77.74 -9.06
C ASP A 890 -10.61 78.97 -9.70
N SER A 891 -11.18 79.45 -10.81
CA SER A 891 -11.09 80.84 -11.29
C SER A 891 -11.91 81.11 -12.54
N PHE A 892 -12.76 82.13 -12.45
CA PHE A 892 -13.40 82.91 -13.51
C PHE A 892 -14.49 82.30 -14.42
N SER A 893 -15.34 83.21 -14.90
CA SER A 893 -16.70 83.00 -15.41
C SER A 893 -16.88 83.62 -16.80
N LYS A 894 -18.02 83.30 -17.44
CA LYS A 894 -18.46 83.63 -18.82
C LYS A 894 -17.78 82.82 -19.94
N GLY A 895 -18.45 82.46 -21.03
CA GLY A 895 -19.90 82.56 -21.31
C GLY A 895 -20.24 82.78 -22.79
N TYR A 896 -20.79 81.75 -23.45
CA TYR A 896 -21.38 81.74 -24.80
C TYR A 896 -20.56 82.31 -25.99
N SER A 897 -20.18 81.44 -26.94
CA SER A 897 -20.98 81.24 -28.18
C SER A 897 -20.25 80.41 -29.26
N SER A 898 -21.00 79.56 -29.96
CA SER A 898 -20.86 79.11 -31.36
C SER A 898 -19.49 78.77 -31.99
N GLY A 899 -19.38 77.53 -32.48
CA GLY A 899 -19.12 77.30 -33.91
C GLY A 899 -17.69 77.01 -34.38
N TYR A 900 -17.47 75.77 -34.86
CA TYR A 900 -16.43 75.29 -35.79
C TYR A 900 -14.95 75.61 -35.51
N SER A 901 -14.08 74.59 -35.60
CA SER A 901 -12.63 74.80 -35.63
C SER A 901 -11.90 73.81 -36.54
N THR A 902 -11.19 74.39 -37.50
CA THR A 902 -10.14 73.89 -38.40
C THR A 902 -9.37 75.16 -38.81
N PRO A 903 -8.09 75.15 -39.26
CA PRO A 903 -7.23 73.99 -39.55
C PRO A 903 -5.72 74.11 -39.16
N TYR A 904 -4.96 73.01 -39.31
CA TYR A 904 -3.51 72.94 -39.64
C TYR A 904 -2.47 73.67 -38.73
N PRO A 905 -1.12 73.53 -38.96
CA PRO A 905 -0.35 72.37 -39.46
C PRO A 905 0.83 71.96 -38.53
N GLY A 906 1.44 70.79 -38.78
CA GLY A 906 2.71 70.36 -38.16
C GLY A 906 3.41 69.26 -38.98
N LEU A 907 4.75 69.25 -39.03
CA LEU A 907 5.57 68.42 -39.95
C LEU A 907 6.73 67.71 -39.19
N VAL A 908 7.63 67.02 -39.93
CA VAL A 908 8.82 66.22 -39.49
C VAL A 908 8.44 64.77 -39.12
N ARG A 909 8.94 63.68 -39.73
CA ARG A 909 10.01 63.37 -40.74
C ARG A 909 11.46 63.20 -40.25
N SER A 910 11.79 61.96 -39.85
CA SER A 910 13.15 61.35 -39.81
C SER A 910 14.10 61.87 -38.72
N PRO A 911 15.11 61.06 -38.32
CA PRO A 911 16.38 61.02 -39.08
C PRO A 911 16.93 59.59 -39.34
N SER A 912 18.16 59.52 -39.86
CA SER A 912 19.00 58.32 -40.03
C SER A 912 20.46 58.69 -39.71
N SER A 913 21.42 57.76 -39.91
CA SER A 913 22.88 57.87 -39.65
C SER A 913 23.29 57.92 -38.16
N ALA A 914 24.50 57.52 -37.76
CA ALA A 914 25.69 57.05 -38.49
C ALA A 914 26.42 55.91 -37.71
N GLY A 915 27.37 55.14 -38.24
CA GLY A 915 27.82 55.00 -39.64
C GLY A 915 29.34 54.80 -39.82
N SER A 916 29.73 53.77 -40.57
CA SER A 916 31.04 53.58 -41.26
C SER A 916 30.85 52.50 -42.35
N GLU A 917 31.04 52.81 -43.64
CA GLU A 917 32.26 52.52 -44.43
C GLU A 917 32.65 51.02 -44.50
N GLY A 918 32.80 50.39 -45.67
CA GLY A 918 32.57 50.81 -47.07
C GLY A 918 33.11 49.77 -48.10
N ARG A 919 32.78 49.93 -49.40
CA ARG A 919 33.23 49.14 -50.60
C ARG A 919 33.14 47.59 -50.52
N CYS A 920 32.40 46.86 -51.37
CA CYS A 920 32.26 46.85 -52.85
C CYS A 920 33.42 46.19 -53.63
N GLU A 921 33.04 45.34 -54.59
CA GLU A 921 33.81 44.63 -55.64
C GLU A 921 34.56 43.31 -55.32
N LYS A 922 33.89 42.20 -55.68
CA LYS A 922 34.26 41.25 -56.78
C LYS A 922 35.15 40.00 -56.54
N LEU A 923 34.53 38.89 -56.97
CA LEU A 923 35.04 37.78 -57.79
C LEU A 923 35.73 36.57 -57.12
N ASN A 924 35.20 35.41 -57.53
CA ASN A 924 35.83 34.13 -57.83
C ASN A 924 36.31 33.18 -56.70
N ASP A 925 35.72 31.98 -56.78
CA ASP A 925 36.35 30.64 -56.75
C ASP A 925 37.01 30.18 -55.41
N ASP A 926 36.95 28.90 -55.03
CA ASP A 926 36.25 27.72 -55.60
C ASP A 926 35.97 26.69 -54.47
N ASP A 927 35.24 25.62 -54.78
CA ASP A 927 35.16 24.35 -54.00
C ASP A 927 34.62 24.38 -52.54
N ALA A 928 34.06 23.30 -51.97
CA ALA A 928 33.40 22.11 -52.53
C ALA A 928 32.58 21.39 -51.42
N GLU A 929 31.50 20.70 -51.81
CA GLU A 929 30.74 19.69 -51.03
C GLU A 929 30.09 20.17 -49.69
N SER A 930 29.00 19.59 -49.17
CA SER A 930 28.15 18.47 -49.62
C SER A 930 26.66 18.83 -49.47
N VAL A 931 25.77 18.11 -50.18
CA VAL A 931 24.50 18.68 -50.66
C VAL A 931 23.23 17.93 -50.21
N ASN A 932 22.22 18.73 -49.85
CA ASN A 932 20.77 18.49 -49.76
C ASN A 932 20.15 17.62 -48.66
N SER A 933 19.06 18.19 -48.16
CA SER A 933 17.97 17.56 -47.41
C SER A 933 16.80 17.16 -48.32
N LEU A 934 16.04 16.14 -47.89
CA LEU A 934 14.60 15.89 -48.16
C LEU A 934 14.09 15.67 -49.62
N ILE A 935 13.56 14.45 -49.84
CA ILE A 935 12.31 14.13 -50.59
C ILE A 935 12.39 14.19 -52.14
N PRO A 936 11.68 13.34 -52.93
CA PRO A 936 10.76 12.23 -52.59
C PRO A 936 11.19 10.83 -53.13
N ALA A 937 10.74 9.75 -52.48
CA ALA A 937 10.92 8.37 -52.99
C ALA A 937 9.82 7.36 -52.58
N TYR A 938 8.53 7.73 -52.71
CA TYR A 938 7.39 6.87 -52.31
C TYR A 938 7.09 5.69 -53.30
N LEU A 939 7.99 5.40 -54.24
CA LEU A 939 7.77 4.48 -55.37
C LEU A 939 9.02 3.65 -55.73
N ASN A 940 9.53 2.83 -54.81
CA ASN A 940 10.54 1.80 -55.19
C ASN A 940 10.54 0.48 -54.39
N SER A 941 9.78 0.35 -53.29
CA SER A 941 9.77 -0.88 -52.47
C SER A 941 8.72 -1.93 -52.88
N LEU A 942 7.87 -1.65 -53.88
CA LEU A 942 6.77 -2.55 -54.28
C LEU A 942 7.12 -3.49 -55.46
N LYS A 943 8.41 -3.65 -55.79
CA LYS A 943 8.85 -4.32 -57.03
C LYS A 943 9.98 -5.35 -56.86
N LYS A 944 10.26 -5.78 -55.62
CA LYS A 944 11.32 -6.76 -55.30
C LYS A 944 10.88 -7.80 -54.25
N LEU A 945 9.63 -8.25 -54.36
CA LEU A 945 9.00 -9.28 -53.52
C LEU A 945 7.99 -10.10 -54.36
N MET A 946 8.41 -10.47 -55.59
CA MET A 946 7.58 -11.20 -56.56
C MET A 946 8.39 -12.09 -57.52
N ILE A 947 9.67 -12.32 -57.21
CA ILE A 947 10.53 -13.37 -57.77
C ILE A 947 11.35 -13.87 -56.57
N ASP A 948 11.45 -15.19 -56.43
CA ASP A 948 11.97 -15.97 -55.30
C ASP A 948 11.22 -15.77 -53.95
#